data_AF-A0A8K0RDB9-F1
#
_entry.id   AF-A0A8K0RDB9-F1
#
_cell.length_a   1.000
_cell.length_b   1.000
_cell.length_c   1.000
_cell.angle_alpha   90.00
_cell.angle_beta   90.00
_cell.angle_gamma   90.00
#
_symmetry.space_group_name_H-M   'P 1'
#
loop_
_entity.id
_entity.type
_entity.pdbx_description
1 polymer ?
#
loop_
_entity_poly.entity_id
_entity_poly.type
_entity_poly.pdbx_seq_one_letter_code
_entity_poly.pdbx_strand_id
1 'polypeptide(L)'
;MITTTKANLGRWKDESSGEHLISVKSPWGIIIVGILGIWLSWNTKYIKKIIGNGALWIRIKTLKRKRREHTAGAPVESTPLLTSGGNHPTESTSYETSDSLAKLLKEKSGIRDLVVDCLAGQDLTNRDKCWLAFFTFIVAILATGVIIGGYFAANVRVDGPAILASDRCGLWLYDSDKRSEAATRARMLDLEKEERASQFAEDYYGEANAVAFRCKVLHRPTLPMSDPVYSNDCPFYKDICRLNQTVTFTTPLIDAKELGFNTPVSPKFRRSTACTPLSMEYPFIQNQTVDGITTYTYHYGTKRTGNDGIHTINHTYTTSGDPWERDAPVYDLFAYSYSNGSDRPVWTPHEYLMRGKYSSITIIFVSSLRIYYEEYSTDPIFPADKMVALPGDTRSWFRNSDPRAQPLACMDTTEVCTDDGKSCWDINTPDKEKTVSDNATEFYLLYAALYKTDTYYSFAKRQGRSLIAQKKVSQYFSLALGTNAWVDEVENWVRTSLARTSINAWSVASGEDSVHEGEDGWRTTIRTPSSPDVPPSRNSEQRPEETGGQAQAGPSRARTAATPPTEQEEIQNAGLRRSSSSSEQGVIEWEPLVLHMLLYGFWLLISRSLLGVKTFLIVQDRPRRGKQMAALDGTGRLGSSQFCQPPVPHFDLNGLSKLTGAARQAVGYECGFVSGGPAAADQRG
;
A
#
# COMPACT_ATOMS: atom_id res chain seq x y z
N MET A 1 -10.50 -39.52 -18.01
CA MET A 1 -10.92 -39.13 -16.65
C MET A 1 -10.37 -37.75 -16.39
N ILE A 2 -11.22 -36.73 -16.23
CA ILE A 2 -10.78 -35.37 -15.90
C ILE A 2 -11.21 -35.14 -14.45
N THR A 3 -10.25 -35.20 -13.53
CA THR A 3 -10.49 -34.88 -12.12
C THR A 3 -10.71 -33.39 -11.99
N THR A 4 -11.88 -32.99 -11.49
CA THR A 4 -12.16 -31.63 -11.04
C THR A 4 -11.26 -31.27 -9.87
N THR A 5 -10.08 -30.74 -10.16
CA THR A 5 -9.17 -30.17 -9.18
C THR A 5 -9.75 -28.88 -8.64
N LYS A 6 -10.68 -28.99 -7.68
CA LYS A 6 -10.67 -28.03 -6.56
C LYS A 6 -9.24 -28.04 -6.03
N ALA A 7 -8.60 -26.87 -6.03
CA ALA A 7 -7.31 -26.71 -5.37
C ALA A 7 -7.51 -26.91 -3.86
N ASN A 8 -7.43 -28.17 -3.43
CA ASN A 8 -7.50 -28.56 -2.02
C ASN A 8 -6.17 -28.22 -1.32
N LEU A 9 -5.83 -26.94 -1.34
CA LEU A 9 -4.84 -26.30 -0.49
C LEU A 9 -5.26 -26.57 0.96
N GLY A 10 -4.71 -27.65 1.55
CA GLY A 10 -5.39 -28.27 2.67
C GLY A 10 -4.64 -29.28 3.51
N ARG A 11 -3.37 -29.59 3.18
CA ARG A 11 -2.39 -30.23 4.05
C ARG A 11 -1.01 -29.70 3.71
N TRP A 12 -0.46 -28.83 4.56
CA TRP A 12 0.99 -28.85 4.71
C TRP A 12 1.31 -30.13 5.48
N LYS A 13 1.93 -31.08 4.76
CA LYS A 13 2.95 -31.92 5.36
C LYS A 13 4.24 -31.15 5.10
N ASP A 14 4.92 -30.72 6.14
CA ASP A 14 6.28 -30.23 5.97
C ASP A 14 7.11 -31.42 5.44
N GLU A 15 7.65 -31.32 4.22
CA GLU A 15 8.40 -32.43 3.61
C GLU A 15 9.73 -32.69 4.35
N SER A 16 10.24 -31.72 5.12
CA SER A 16 11.49 -31.83 5.87
C SER A 16 11.31 -32.48 7.25
N SER A 17 10.22 -32.18 7.97
CA SER A 17 9.93 -32.75 9.30
C SER A 17 8.88 -33.86 9.30
N GLY A 18 8.08 -33.96 8.25
CA GLY A 18 6.95 -34.87 8.15
C GLY A 18 5.72 -34.47 8.96
N GLU A 19 5.78 -33.41 9.76
CA GLU A 19 4.69 -33.01 10.66
C GLU A 19 3.50 -32.36 9.92
N HIS A 20 2.31 -32.57 10.50
CA HIS A 20 1.08 -31.91 10.08
C HIS A 20 0.81 -30.70 10.96
N LEU A 21 1.12 -29.51 10.45
CA LEU A 21 0.73 -28.26 11.09
C LEU A 21 -0.80 -28.17 11.18
N ILE A 22 -1.30 -27.91 12.40
CA ILE A 22 -2.73 -27.96 12.71
C ILE A 22 -3.46 -26.78 12.06
N SER A 23 -3.99 -27.02 10.86
CA SER A 23 -4.94 -26.11 10.22
C SER A 23 -6.26 -26.16 11.00
N VAL A 24 -6.61 -25.05 11.66
CA VAL A 24 -7.90 -24.88 12.37
C VAL A 24 -9.02 -24.67 11.35
N LYS A 25 -9.32 -25.69 10.55
CA LYS A 25 -10.39 -25.70 9.54
C LYS A 25 -11.81 -25.64 10.12
N SER A 26 -11.93 -25.70 11.42
CA SER A 26 -13.22 -25.73 12.12
C SER A 26 -13.61 -24.31 12.52
N PRO A 27 -14.77 -23.78 12.07
CA PRO A 27 -15.27 -22.48 12.56
C PRO A 27 -15.46 -22.46 14.08
N TRP A 28 -15.60 -23.63 14.72
CA TRP A 28 -15.56 -23.77 16.17
C TRP A 28 -14.28 -23.23 16.82
N GLY A 29 -13.12 -23.28 16.16
CA GLY A 29 -11.88 -22.72 16.72
C GLY A 29 -11.95 -21.20 16.86
N ILE A 30 -12.44 -20.51 15.81
CA ILE A 30 -12.65 -19.05 15.83
C ILE A 30 -13.76 -18.69 16.83
N ILE A 31 -14.84 -19.47 16.89
CA ILE A 31 -15.92 -19.29 17.88
C ILE A 31 -15.39 -19.48 19.32
N ILE A 32 -14.53 -20.48 19.57
CA ILE A 32 -13.92 -20.72 20.88
C ILE A 32 -12.99 -19.57 21.27
N VAL A 33 -12.13 -19.09 20.38
CA VAL A 33 -11.26 -17.92 20.63
C VAL A 33 -12.07 -16.64 20.84
N GLY A 34 -13.13 -16.41 20.04
CA GLY A 34 -14.02 -15.27 20.19
C GLY A 34 -14.83 -15.30 21.50
N ILE A 35 -15.35 -16.47 21.88
CA ILE A 35 -15.97 -16.68 23.19
C ILE A 35 -14.95 -16.42 24.29
N LEU A 36 -13.77 -17.04 24.25
CA LEU A 36 -12.71 -16.84 25.24
C LEU A 36 -12.30 -15.36 25.35
N GLY A 37 -12.19 -14.62 24.25
CA GLY A 37 -11.88 -13.18 24.24
C GLY A 37 -12.98 -12.34 24.90
N ILE A 38 -14.25 -12.58 24.56
CA ILE A 38 -15.39 -11.93 25.23
C ILE A 38 -15.41 -12.28 26.72
N TRP A 39 -15.11 -13.53 27.06
CA TRP A 39 -15.15 -14.06 28.43
C TRP A 39 -13.97 -13.56 29.29
N LEU A 40 -12.80 -13.36 28.69
CA LEU A 40 -11.64 -12.67 29.27
C LEU A 40 -11.92 -11.17 29.47
N SER A 41 -12.64 -10.53 28.54
CA SER A 41 -13.05 -9.12 28.68
C SER A 41 -13.99 -8.89 29.87
N TRP A 42 -14.75 -9.92 30.26
CA TRP A 42 -15.56 -9.94 31.48
C TRP A 42 -14.69 -10.18 32.71
N ASN A 43 -14.00 -9.11 33.13
CA ASN A 43 -13.27 -9.03 34.39
C ASN A 43 -14.04 -9.72 35.53
N THR A 44 -13.37 -10.57 36.32
CA THR A 44 -13.97 -11.44 37.35
C THR A 44 -14.98 -10.74 38.27
N LYS A 45 -14.85 -9.42 38.48
CA LYS A 45 -15.82 -8.56 39.18
C LYS A 45 -17.24 -8.62 38.57
N TYR A 46 -17.38 -8.62 37.24
CA TYR A 46 -18.67 -8.69 36.56
C TYR A 46 -19.30 -10.08 36.64
N ILE A 47 -18.50 -11.13 36.42
CA ILE A 47 -18.95 -12.53 36.56
C ILE A 47 -19.46 -12.78 37.99
N LYS A 48 -18.74 -12.32 39.02
CA LYS A 48 -19.19 -12.35 40.42
C LYS A 48 -20.51 -11.61 40.63
N LYS A 49 -20.66 -10.40 40.06
CA LYS A 49 -21.89 -9.60 40.19
C LYS A 49 -23.09 -10.26 39.51
N ILE A 50 -22.88 -10.90 38.36
CA ILE A 50 -23.92 -11.65 37.63
C ILE A 50 -24.30 -12.93 38.40
N ILE A 51 -23.33 -13.74 38.83
CA ILE A 51 -23.57 -14.98 39.58
C ILE A 51 -24.23 -14.67 40.94
N GLY A 52 -23.75 -13.67 41.68
CA GLY A 52 -24.32 -13.24 42.96
C GLY A 52 -25.78 -12.76 42.82
N ASN A 53 -26.08 -11.93 41.82
CA ASN A 53 -27.45 -11.52 41.52
C ASN A 53 -28.33 -12.70 41.08
N GLY A 54 -27.79 -13.64 40.30
CA GLY A 54 -28.48 -14.87 39.88
C GLY A 54 -28.81 -15.78 41.06
N ALA A 55 -27.86 -16.00 41.97
CA ALA A 55 -28.06 -16.79 43.19
C ALA A 55 -29.13 -16.16 44.10
N LEU A 56 -29.09 -14.84 44.29
CA LEU A 56 -30.11 -14.07 45.02
C LEU A 56 -31.50 -14.26 44.38
N TRP A 57 -31.61 -14.12 43.06
CA TRP A 57 -32.86 -14.27 42.32
C TRP A 57 -33.45 -15.68 42.40
N ILE A 58 -32.62 -16.72 42.27
CA ILE A 58 -33.03 -18.13 42.45
C ILE A 58 -33.56 -18.34 43.87
N ARG A 59 -32.85 -17.85 44.90
CA ARG A 59 -33.27 -17.99 46.31
C ARG A 59 -34.62 -17.29 46.54
N ILE A 60 -34.79 -16.05 46.07
CA ILE A 60 -36.07 -15.30 46.13
C ILE A 60 -37.21 -16.07 45.45
N LYS A 61 -36.97 -16.67 44.27
CA LYS A 61 -37.98 -17.51 43.59
C LYS A 61 -38.36 -18.75 44.41
N THR A 62 -37.38 -19.47 44.97
CA THR A 62 -37.67 -20.67 45.78
C THR A 62 -38.45 -20.34 47.06
N LEU A 63 -38.15 -19.23 47.73
CA LEU A 63 -38.90 -18.75 48.89
C LEU A 63 -40.35 -18.36 48.51
N LYS A 64 -40.54 -17.64 47.39
CA LYS A 64 -41.89 -17.31 46.88
C LYS A 64 -42.70 -18.55 46.54
N ARG A 65 -42.08 -19.61 46.00
CA ARG A 65 -42.75 -20.90 45.73
C ARG A 65 -43.20 -21.58 47.03
N LYS A 66 -42.29 -21.72 48.00
CA LYS A 66 -42.60 -22.36 49.30
C LYS A 66 -43.66 -21.60 50.10
N ARG A 67 -43.70 -20.27 49.99
CA ARG A 67 -44.78 -19.45 50.60
C ARG A 67 -46.13 -19.72 49.96
N ARG A 68 -46.22 -19.81 48.63
CA ARG A 68 -47.45 -20.16 47.91
C ARG A 68 -47.98 -21.55 48.26
N GLU A 69 -47.08 -22.53 48.44
CA GLU A 69 -47.46 -23.89 48.87
C GLU A 69 -48.06 -23.90 50.30
N HIS A 70 -47.59 -23.04 51.22
CA HIS A 70 -48.20 -22.89 52.56
C HIS A 70 -49.49 -22.07 52.60
N THR A 71 -49.72 -21.12 51.67
CA THR A 71 -50.96 -20.30 51.65
C THR A 71 -52.12 -20.97 50.90
N ALA A 72 -51.91 -22.13 50.29
CA ALA A 72 -52.94 -22.86 49.54
C ALA A 72 -53.86 -23.76 50.41
N GLY A 73 -53.71 -23.74 51.74
CA GLY A 73 -54.32 -24.73 52.65
C GLY A 73 -55.34 -24.20 53.66
N ALA A 74 -55.72 -22.91 53.64
CA ALA A 74 -56.69 -22.36 54.58
C ALA A 74 -57.65 -21.36 53.88
N PRO A 75 -58.98 -21.54 53.97
CA PRO A 75 -59.93 -20.55 53.49
C PRO A 75 -59.90 -19.32 54.42
N VAL A 76 -59.60 -18.15 53.87
CA VAL A 76 -59.62 -16.89 54.61
C VAL A 76 -61.03 -16.33 54.61
N GLU A 77 -61.71 -16.50 55.74
CA GLU A 77 -62.96 -15.81 56.05
C GLU A 77 -62.69 -14.31 56.22
N SER A 78 -63.47 -13.48 55.53
CA SER A 78 -63.26 -12.03 55.47
C SER A 78 -63.90 -11.30 56.66
N THR A 79 -63.11 -10.57 57.44
CA THR A 79 -63.60 -9.57 58.40
C THR A 79 -62.89 -8.22 58.24
N PRO A 80 -63.59 -7.07 58.41
CA PRO A 80 -63.08 -5.75 58.03
C PRO A 80 -62.53 -4.89 59.19
N LEU A 81 -61.68 -3.93 58.80
CA LEU A 81 -61.36 -2.61 59.38
C LEU A 81 -61.39 -2.35 60.92
N LEU A 82 -60.27 -1.77 61.37
CA LEU A 82 -60.10 -0.70 62.38
C LEU A 82 -60.41 -0.97 63.87
N THR A 83 -59.33 -1.10 64.66
CA THR A 83 -59.09 -0.45 65.97
C THR A 83 -57.60 -0.71 66.31
N SER A 84 -56.74 0.31 66.43
CA SER A 84 -56.55 1.23 67.57
C SER A 84 -56.05 0.58 68.86
N GLY A 85 -54.78 0.84 69.22
CA GLY A 85 -54.25 0.78 70.59
C GLY A 85 -53.94 -0.60 71.18
N GLY A 86 -52.64 -0.96 71.27
CA GLY A 86 -52.20 -2.12 72.05
C GLY A 86 -50.71 -2.41 71.92
N ASN A 87 -49.93 -2.16 72.97
CA ASN A 87 -48.50 -2.51 73.02
C ASN A 87 -48.33 -4.02 73.17
N HIS A 88 -47.62 -4.67 72.24
CA HIS A 88 -47.10 -6.03 72.41
C HIS A 88 -45.68 -6.17 71.84
N PRO A 89 -44.89 -7.17 72.31
CA PRO A 89 -43.43 -7.11 72.22
C PRO A 89 -42.90 -7.34 70.80
N THR A 90 -41.77 -6.70 70.52
CA THR A 90 -41.03 -6.85 69.26
C THR A 90 -40.26 -8.17 69.25
N GLU A 91 -40.94 -9.28 68.98
CA GLU A 91 -40.29 -10.59 68.81
C GLU A 91 -39.64 -10.69 67.42
N SER A 92 -38.47 -10.07 67.28
CA SER A 92 -37.68 -10.02 66.05
C SER A 92 -36.98 -11.37 65.78
N THR A 93 -37.73 -12.40 65.40
CA THR A 93 -37.19 -13.73 65.12
C THR A 93 -36.71 -13.90 63.66
N SER A 94 -35.39 -13.98 63.51
CA SER A 94 -34.65 -14.67 62.43
C SER A 94 -35.03 -14.37 60.96
N TYR A 95 -34.60 -13.22 60.43
CA TYR A 95 -34.26 -13.08 58.99
C TYR A 95 -32.74 -12.98 58.72
N GLU A 96 -31.94 -12.93 59.78
CA GLU A 96 -30.53 -12.55 59.80
C GLU A 96 -29.59 -13.56 59.09
N THR A 97 -29.95 -14.85 59.10
CA THR A 97 -29.15 -15.92 58.46
C THR A 97 -29.19 -15.91 56.93
N SER A 98 -30.08 -15.11 56.32
CA SER A 98 -30.20 -15.05 54.86
C SER A 98 -29.24 -14.06 54.21
N ASP A 99 -28.87 -12.99 54.93
CA ASP A 99 -28.00 -11.91 54.44
C ASP A 99 -26.51 -12.28 54.51
N SER A 100 -26.11 -13.16 55.44
CA SER A 100 -24.71 -13.56 55.66
C SER A 100 -24.06 -14.14 54.40
N LEU A 101 -24.70 -15.07 53.69
CA LEU A 101 -24.16 -15.69 52.48
C LEU A 101 -24.01 -14.68 51.32
N ALA A 102 -24.98 -13.78 51.15
CA ALA A 102 -24.94 -12.76 50.11
C ALA A 102 -23.88 -11.70 50.40
N LYS A 103 -23.68 -11.35 51.68
CA LYS A 103 -22.61 -10.48 52.17
C LYS A 103 -21.23 -11.12 51.98
N LEU A 104 -21.06 -12.40 52.36
CA LEU A 104 -19.82 -13.16 52.16
C LEU A 104 -19.39 -13.21 50.68
N LEU A 105 -20.32 -13.54 49.77
CA LEU A 105 -20.07 -13.55 48.30
C LEU A 105 -19.78 -12.16 47.71
N LYS A 106 -20.10 -11.08 48.43
CA LYS A 106 -19.88 -9.70 48.02
C LYS A 106 -18.59 -9.09 48.61
N GLU A 107 -18.21 -9.49 49.82
CA GLU A 107 -17.01 -9.01 50.53
C GLU A 107 -15.75 -9.83 50.21
N LYS A 108 -15.84 -11.17 50.15
CA LYS A 108 -14.69 -12.04 49.88
C LYS A 108 -14.39 -12.10 48.38
N SER A 109 -13.15 -11.81 48.00
CA SER A 109 -12.78 -11.60 46.59
C SER A 109 -11.88 -12.68 45.99
N GLY A 110 -11.17 -13.48 46.79
CA GLY A 110 -10.37 -14.60 46.32
C GLY A 110 -11.17 -15.91 46.21
N ILE A 111 -10.86 -16.72 45.19
CA ILE A 111 -11.31 -18.14 45.15
C ILE A 111 -10.75 -18.90 46.36
N ARG A 112 -9.51 -18.56 46.77
CA ARG A 112 -8.88 -19.10 47.99
C ARG A 112 -9.70 -18.80 49.25
N ASP A 113 -10.23 -17.59 49.38
CA ASP A 113 -11.05 -17.19 50.53
C ASP A 113 -12.36 -17.98 50.55
N LEU A 114 -13.01 -18.14 49.40
CA LEU A 114 -14.25 -18.94 49.26
C LEU A 114 -14.03 -20.42 49.59
N VAL A 115 -12.87 -21.00 49.23
CA VAL A 115 -12.49 -22.38 49.60
C VAL A 115 -12.23 -22.48 51.10
N VAL A 116 -11.53 -21.51 51.70
CA VAL A 116 -11.27 -21.49 53.15
C VAL A 116 -12.58 -21.34 53.93
N ASP A 117 -13.47 -20.42 53.55
CA ASP A 117 -14.77 -20.23 54.21
C ASP A 117 -15.68 -21.47 54.03
N CYS A 118 -15.58 -22.18 52.90
CA CYS A 118 -16.31 -23.42 52.65
C CYS A 118 -15.83 -24.58 53.54
N LEU A 119 -14.52 -24.65 53.85
CA LEU A 119 -13.94 -25.73 54.66
C LEU A 119 -13.95 -25.42 56.17
N ALA A 120 -13.69 -24.17 56.55
CA ALA A 120 -13.45 -23.76 57.95
C ALA A 120 -14.56 -22.88 58.55
N GLY A 121 -15.50 -22.35 57.75
CA GLY A 121 -16.57 -21.50 58.26
C GLY A 121 -17.52 -22.25 59.20
N GLN A 122 -17.49 -21.93 60.50
CA GLN A 122 -18.36 -22.57 61.49
C GLN A 122 -19.82 -22.05 61.41
N ASP A 123 -20.02 -20.80 61.02
CA ASP A 123 -21.31 -20.09 61.05
C ASP A 123 -22.28 -20.40 59.88
N LEU A 124 -21.88 -21.29 58.95
CA LEU A 124 -22.65 -21.62 57.74
C LEU A 124 -23.37 -22.96 57.91
N THR A 125 -24.67 -23.01 57.60
CA THR A 125 -25.42 -24.27 57.59
C THR A 125 -24.86 -25.23 56.54
N ASN A 126 -24.95 -26.54 56.76
CA ASN A 126 -24.47 -27.55 55.80
C ASN A 126 -25.06 -27.37 54.38
N ARG A 127 -26.28 -26.83 54.29
CA ARG A 127 -26.92 -26.50 53.01
C ARG A 127 -26.24 -25.32 52.32
N ASP A 128 -25.93 -24.25 53.07
CA ASP A 128 -25.24 -23.08 52.53
C ASP A 128 -23.78 -23.41 52.18
N LYS A 129 -23.11 -24.30 52.94
CA LYS A 129 -21.80 -24.88 52.59
C LYS A 129 -21.83 -25.63 51.26
N CYS A 130 -22.80 -26.52 51.03
CA CYS A 130 -22.95 -27.20 49.74
C CYS A 130 -23.20 -26.23 48.58
N TRP A 131 -23.99 -25.17 48.77
CA TRP A 131 -24.18 -24.14 47.74
C TRP A 131 -22.92 -23.32 47.49
N LEU A 132 -22.18 -22.93 48.53
CA LEU A 132 -20.91 -22.22 48.41
C LEU A 132 -19.86 -23.08 47.69
N ALA A 133 -19.76 -24.37 48.02
CA ALA A 133 -18.91 -25.34 47.33
C ALA A 133 -19.26 -25.43 45.83
N PHE A 134 -20.55 -25.57 45.50
CA PHE A 134 -21.03 -25.65 44.12
C PHE A 134 -20.72 -24.39 43.31
N PHE A 135 -20.96 -23.19 43.86
CA PHE A 135 -20.59 -21.94 43.19
C PHE A 135 -19.08 -21.78 43.04
N THR A 136 -18.30 -22.15 44.04
CA THR A 136 -16.83 -22.09 44.01
C THR A 136 -16.27 -23.05 42.97
N PHE A 137 -16.83 -24.26 42.85
CA PHE A 137 -16.50 -25.25 41.83
C PHE A 137 -16.81 -24.76 40.41
N ILE A 138 -17.98 -24.14 40.19
CA ILE A 138 -18.31 -23.51 38.89
C ILE A 138 -17.30 -22.41 38.53
N VAL A 139 -17.01 -21.51 39.47
CA VAL A 139 -16.03 -20.42 39.23
C VAL A 139 -14.63 -20.97 38.96
N ALA A 140 -14.22 -22.03 39.66
CA ALA A 140 -12.94 -22.70 39.46
C ALA A 140 -12.85 -23.41 38.10
N ILE A 141 -13.88 -24.16 37.68
CA ILE A 141 -13.95 -24.78 36.33
C ILE A 141 -13.82 -23.71 35.26
N LEU A 142 -14.57 -22.61 35.37
CA LEU A 142 -14.58 -21.57 34.37
C LEU A 142 -13.23 -20.82 34.31
N ALA A 143 -12.63 -20.51 35.46
CA ALA A 143 -11.27 -19.93 35.52
C ALA A 143 -10.21 -20.89 34.94
N THR A 144 -10.34 -22.19 35.18
CA THR A 144 -9.46 -23.21 34.60
C THR A 144 -9.65 -23.29 33.08
N GLY A 145 -10.90 -23.22 32.60
CA GLY A 145 -11.23 -23.13 31.17
C GLY A 145 -10.64 -21.90 30.48
N VAL A 146 -10.54 -20.76 31.18
CA VAL A 146 -9.83 -19.57 30.69
C VAL A 146 -8.32 -19.79 30.63
N ILE A 147 -7.70 -20.38 31.65
CA ILE A 147 -6.25 -20.63 31.66
C ILE A 147 -5.89 -21.64 30.55
N ILE A 148 -6.66 -22.72 30.42
CA ILE A 148 -6.51 -23.72 29.36
C ILE A 148 -6.76 -23.08 27.99
N GLY A 149 -7.83 -22.30 27.84
CA GLY A 149 -8.18 -21.63 26.59
C GLY A 149 -7.16 -20.56 26.17
N GLY A 150 -6.62 -19.80 27.12
CA GLY A 150 -5.54 -18.83 26.90
C GLY A 150 -4.21 -19.52 26.58
N TYR A 151 -3.90 -20.63 27.23
CA TYR A 151 -2.74 -21.47 26.89
C TYR A 151 -2.87 -22.06 25.48
N PHE A 152 -4.04 -22.57 25.10
CA PHE A 152 -4.27 -23.03 23.73
C PHE A 152 -4.23 -21.87 22.72
N ALA A 153 -4.82 -20.72 23.01
CA ALA A 153 -4.77 -19.54 22.13
C ALA A 153 -3.36 -18.98 21.96
N ALA A 154 -2.52 -18.97 23.01
CA ALA A 154 -1.11 -18.60 22.93
C ALA A 154 -0.26 -19.65 22.19
N ASN A 155 -0.67 -20.92 22.21
CA ASN A 155 -0.04 -22.00 21.44
C ASN A 155 -0.59 -22.17 20.02
N VAL A 156 -1.67 -21.47 19.64
CA VAL A 156 -2.00 -21.27 18.24
C VAL A 156 -0.88 -20.41 17.67
N ARG A 157 0.04 -21.04 16.94
CA ARG A 157 1.00 -20.33 16.09
C ARG A 157 0.24 -19.55 15.03
N VAL A 158 -0.14 -18.32 15.36
CA VAL A 158 -0.49 -17.27 14.38
C VAL A 158 0.74 -16.96 13.52
N ASP A 159 1.92 -17.16 14.10
CA ASP A 159 3.22 -17.08 13.45
C ASP A 159 3.58 -18.39 12.73
N GLY A 160 3.25 -18.47 11.44
CA GLY A 160 3.68 -19.56 10.56
C GLY A 160 3.10 -19.41 9.15
N PRO A 161 3.62 -20.14 8.15
CA PRO A 161 3.07 -20.13 6.80
C PRO A 161 1.64 -20.68 6.80
N ALA A 162 0.67 -19.78 6.73
CA ALA A 162 -0.74 -20.13 6.64
C ALA A 162 -1.11 -20.53 5.21
N ILE A 163 -2.06 -21.46 5.08
CA ILE A 163 -2.67 -21.73 3.78
C ILE A 163 -3.62 -20.59 3.45
N LEU A 164 -3.26 -19.78 2.44
CA LEU A 164 -4.21 -18.94 1.74
C LEU A 164 -5.11 -19.83 0.88
N ALA A 165 -6.40 -19.80 1.18
CA ALA A 165 -7.44 -20.44 0.38
C ALA A 165 -8.46 -19.36 0.01
N SER A 166 -8.62 -19.14 -1.29
CA SER A 166 -9.54 -18.15 -1.84
C SER A 166 -10.31 -18.75 -3.00
N ASP A 167 -11.63 -18.67 -2.97
CA ASP A 167 -12.52 -19.06 -4.07
C ASP A 167 -12.37 -18.13 -5.30
N ARG A 168 -11.54 -17.08 -5.18
CA ARG A 168 -11.24 -16.08 -6.23
C ARG A 168 -9.75 -15.94 -6.54
N CYS A 169 -8.93 -16.94 -6.17
CA CYS A 169 -7.53 -16.99 -6.57
C CYS A 169 -7.38 -17.04 -8.10
N GLY A 170 -6.31 -16.45 -8.63
CA GLY A 170 -6.03 -16.38 -10.06
C GLY A 170 -5.40 -15.07 -10.50
N LEU A 171 -4.94 -15.03 -11.75
CA LEU A 171 -4.43 -13.82 -12.36
C LEU A 171 -5.61 -12.97 -12.86
N TRP A 172 -5.73 -11.79 -12.28
CA TRP A 172 -6.65 -10.73 -12.70
C TRP A 172 -5.86 -9.75 -13.55
N LEU A 173 -6.37 -9.45 -14.75
CA LEU A 173 -5.78 -8.45 -15.63
C LEU A 173 -6.82 -7.41 -16.03
N TYR A 174 -6.37 -6.16 -16.08
CA TYR A 174 -7.15 -5.06 -16.61
C TYR A 174 -7.21 -5.14 -18.15
N ASP A 175 -8.43 -5.13 -18.68
CA ASP A 175 -8.77 -5.17 -20.10
C ASP A 175 -8.45 -3.81 -20.76
N SER A 176 -7.25 -3.70 -21.35
CA SER A 176 -6.67 -2.45 -21.85
C SER A 176 -7.46 -1.75 -22.95
N ASP A 177 -8.34 -2.49 -23.64
CA ASP A 177 -9.16 -1.95 -24.72
C ASP A 177 -10.26 -1.02 -24.19
N LYS A 178 -10.61 -1.13 -22.90
CA LYS A 178 -11.66 -0.34 -22.22
C LYS A 178 -11.15 1.00 -21.71
N ARG A 179 -10.74 1.90 -22.62
CA ARG A 179 -10.34 3.29 -22.28
C ARG A 179 -11.44 4.01 -21.46
N SER A 180 -11.26 4.11 -20.14
CA SER A 180 -12.22 4.73 -19.21
C SER A 180 -11.58 5.04 -17.85
N GLU A 181 -12.37 5.53 -16.90
CA GLU A 181 -12.03 5.66 -15.47
C GLU A 181 -11.41 4.38 -14.86
N ALA A 182 -11.76 3.20 -15.39
CA ALA A 182 -11.17 1.93 -14.97
C ALA A 182 -9.65 1.86 -15.23
N ALA A 183 -9.14 2.49 -16.30
CA ALA A 183 -7.69 2.57 -16.55
C ALA A 183 -6.98 3.36 -15.44
N THR A 184 -7.60 4.44 -14.97
CA THR A 184 -7.10 5.26 -13.87
C THR A 184 -7.12 4.46 -12.57
N ARG A 185 -8.21 3.75 -12.27
CA ARG A 185 -8.30 2.90 -11.07
C ARG A 185 -7.30 1.74 -11.11
N ALA A 186 -7.14 1.06 -12.24
CA ALA A 186 -6.11 0.04 -12.42
C ALA A 186 -4.68 0.60 -12.23
N ARG A 187 -4.41 1.83 -12.70
CA ARG A 187 -3.12 2.51 -12.45
C ARG A 187 -2.92 2.89 -10.98
N MET A 188 -3.98 3.24 -10.26
CA MET A 188 -3.91 3.53 -8.81
C MET A 188 -3.66 2.26 -7.98
N LEU A 189 -4.29 1.14 -8.34
CA LEU A 189 -4.03 -0.17 -7.71
C LEU A 189 -2.58 -0.62 -7.93
N ASP A 190 -2.09 -0.49 -9.16
CA ASP A 190 -0.69 -0.78 -9.53
C ASP A 190 0.29 0.09 -8.72
N LEU A 191 -0.03 1.38 -8.52
CA LEU A 191 0.74 2.30 -7.66
C LEU A 191 0.69 1.92 -6.18
N GLU A 192 -0.47 1.54 -5.63
CA GLU A 192 -0.58 1.12 -4.22
C GLU A 192 0.27 -0.12 -3.95
N LYS A 193 0.15 -1.12 -4.83
CA LYS A 193 0.94 -2.36 -4.78
C LYS A 193 2.44 -2.11 -4.91
N GLU A 194 2.84 -1.12 -5.71
CA GLU A 194 4.23 -0.69 -5.87
C GLU A 194 4.76 0.07 -4.64
N GLU A 195 3.98 1.00 -4.08
CA GLU A 195 4.35 1.68 -2.83
C GLU A 195 4.46 0.67 -1.67
N ARG A 196 3.57 -0.34 -1.61
CA ARG A 196 3.64 -1.46 -0.66
C ARG A 196 4.90 -2.30 -0.86
N ALA A 197 5.32 -2.53 -2.11
CA ALA A 197 6.56 -3.25 -2.43
C ALA A 197 7.81 -2.47 -1.99
N SER A 198 7.85 -1.15 -2.19
CA SER A 198 8.96 -0.32 -1.71
C SER A 198 9.03 -0.27 -0.19
N GLN A 199 7.90 -0.05 0.49
CA GLN A 199 7.86 -0.06 1.96
C GLN A 199 8.33 -1.42 2.51
N PHE A 200 7.91 -2.52 1.88
CA PHE A 200 8.38 -3.85 2.24
C PHE A 200 9.88 -4.07 1.94
N ALA A 201 10.39 -3.52 0.83
CA ALA A 201 11.82 -3.59 0.50
C ALA A 201 12.68 -2.81 1.50
N GLU A 202 12.24 -1.61 1.89
CA GLU A 202 12.87 -0.78 2.92
C GLU A 202 12.84 -1.46 4.29
N ASP A 203 11.69 -2.01 4.68
CA ASP A 203 11.53 -2.71 5.96
C ASP A 203 12.32 -4.03 6.05
N TYR A 204 12.65 -4.71 4.93
CA TYR A 204 13.21 -6.10 5.00
C TYR A 204 14.47 -6.41 4.21
N TYR A 205 14.74 -5.70 3.12
CA TYR A 205 16.02 -5.81 2.41
C TYR A 205 17.03 -4.75 2.91
N GLY A 206 16.59 -3.80 3.75
CA GLY A 206 17.46 -2.90 4.51
C GLY A 206 18.22 -3.59 5.65
N GLU A 207 18.96 -2.81 6.44
CA GLU A 207 19.75 -3.33 7.56
C GLU A 207 18.86 -4.03 8.61
N ALA A 208 19.36 -5.14 9.16
CA ALA A 208 18.59 -6.19 9.85
C ALA A 208 17.91 -5.81 11.20
N ASN A 209 17.77 -4.53 11.51
CA ASN A 209 17.20 -4.01 12.76
C ASN A 209 15.70 -3.66 12.68
N ALA A 210 15.07 -3.81 11.51
CA ALA A 210 13.65 -3.53 11.33
C ALA A 210 12.73 -4.48 12.10
N VAL A 211 11.57 -3.98 12.53
CA VAL A 211 10.69 -4.68 13.49
C VAL A 211 10.06 -5.93 12.87
N ALA A 212 10.58 -7.11 13.26
CA ALA A 212 10.32 -8.43 12.68
C ALA A 212 8.87 -8.97 12.77
N PHE A 213 7.89 -8.18 13.23
CA PHE A 213 6.49 -8.62 13.32
C PHE A 213 5.71 -8.48 12.00
N ARG A 214 6.08 -7.54 11.13
CA ARG A 214 5.35 -7.28 9.87
C ARG A 214 5.78 -8.16 8.68
N CYS A 215 6.94 -8.81 8.72
CA CYS A 215 7.44 -9.64 7.61
C CYS A 215 6.80 -11.03 7.48
N LYS A 216 5.96 -11.47 8.43
CA LYS A 216 5.33 -12.81 8.42
C LYS A 216 4.18 -12.97 7.42
N VAL A 217 3.93 -11.97 6.57
CA VAL A 217 2.91 -12.00 5.50
C VAL A 217 3.33 -12.90 4.33
N LEU A 218 4.63 -12.99 4.05
CA LEU A 218 5.19 -13.74 2.94
C LEU A 218 5.88 -15.02 3.43
N HIS A 219 5.92 -16.07 2.59
CA HIS A 219 6.53 -17.36 2.94
C HIS A 219 8.03 -17.22 3.23
N ARG A 220 8.75 -16.55 2.33
CA ARG A 220 10.12 -16.08 2.54
C ARG A 220 10.10 -14.54 2.51
N PRO A 221 10.54 -13.84 3.58
CA PRO A 221 10.53 -12.38 3.60
C PRO A 221 11.43 -11.75 2.53
N THR A 222 12.64 -12.27 2.37
CA THR A 222 13.61 -11.75 1.39
C THR A 222 14.04 -12.84 0.42
N LEU A 223 13.96 -12.52 -0.88
CA LEU A 223 14.54 -13.34 -1.93
C LEU A 223 16.05 -13.07 -2.00
N PRO A 224 16.88 -14.10 -2.19
CA PRO A 224 18.33 -13.93 -2.30
C PRO A 224 18.70 -13.14 -3.57
N MET A 225 19.68 -12.25 -3.44
CA MET A 225 20.27 -11.45 -4.50
C MET A 225 21.79 -11.45 -4.29
N SER A 226 22.57 -11.35 -5.36
CA SER A 226 24.01 -11.13 -5.25
C SER A 226 24.34 -9.76 -4.67
N ASP A 227 25.52 -9.64 -4.07
CA ASP A 227 26.19 -8.34 -3.89
C ASP A 227 26.34 -7.62 -5.26
N PRO A 228 26.49 -6.28 -5.28
CA PRO A 228 26.69 -5.51 -6.51
C PRO A 228 27.96 -5.95 -7.24
N VAL A 229 27.81 -6.51 -8.45
CA VAL A 229 28.93 -6.89 -9.32
C VAL A 229 29.26 -5.73 -10.23
N TYR A 230 30.39 -5.07 -9.97
CA TYR A 230 30.94 -4.01 -10.82
C TYR A 230 31.69 -4.60 -12.01
N SER A 231 31.39 -4.13 -13.22
CA SER A 231 32.13 -4.45 -14.43
C SER A 231 32.41 -3.19 -15.24
N ASN A 232 33.55 -3.19 -15.94
CA ASN A 232 33.88 -2.15 -16.92
C ASN A 232 33.28 -2.42 -18.30
N ASP A 233 32.67 -3.60 -18.49
CA ASP A 233 31.95 -3.92 -19.71
C ASP A 233 30.59 -3.21 -19.73
N CYS A 234 30.41 -2.35 -20.72
CA CYS A 234 29.11 -1.80 -21.09
C CYS A 234 28.16 -2.95 -21.53
N PRO A 235 26.96 -3.13 -20.94
CA PRO A 235 25.98 -4.13 -21.38
C PRO A 235 25.36 -3.78 -22.74
N PHE A 236 25.60 -2.56 -23.21
CA PHE A 236 25.19 -2.00 -24.49
C PHE A 236 26.40 -1.95 -25.46
N TYR A 237 26.29 -1.26 -26.60
CA TYR A 237 27.46 -1.02 -27.46
C TYR A 237 28.39 0.01 -26.79
N LYS A 238 29.72 -0.18 -26.91
CA LYS A 238 30.72 0.46 -26.02
C LYS A 238 30.57 1.98 -25.88
N ASP A 239 30.29 2.68 -26.97
CA ASP A 239 30.36 4.15 -27.02
C ASP A 239 29.18 4.86 -26.34
N ILE A 240 28.14 4.13 -25.91
CA ILE A 240 26.95 4.70 -25.25
C ILE A 240 27.05 4.77 -23.73
N CYS A 241 28.02 4.08 -23.10
CA CYS A 241 28.22 4.10 -21.65
C CYS A 241 29.16 5.25 -21.23
N ARG A 242 28.79 6.05 -20.22
CA ARG A 242 29.55 7.25 -19.83
C ARG A 242 30.88 6.96 -19.13
N LEU A 243 30.85 6.06 -18.15
CA LEU A 243 31.98 5.83 -17.23
C LEU A 243 32.70 4.50 -17.47
N ASN A 244 32.25 3.68 -18.43
CA ASN A 244 32.57 2.25 -18.48
C ASN A 244 32.43 1.62 -17.08
N GLN A 245 31.29 1.85 -16.43
CA GLN A 245 30.97 1.30 -15.12
C GLN A 245 29.53 0.81 -15.13
N THR A 246 29.37 -0.49 -15.03
CA THR A 246 28.08 -1.18 -14.96
C THR A 246 27.99 -1.87 -13.60
N VAL A 247 26.86 -1.73 -12.91
CA VAL A 247 26.54 -2.59 -11.76
C VAL A 247 25.54 -3.65 -12.20
N THR A 248 25.78 -4.90 -11.82
CA THR A 248 24.88 -6.03 -12.07
C THR A 248 24.45 -6.67 -10.75
N PHE A 249 23.14 -6.88 -10.62
CA PHE A 249 22.53 -7.64 -9.55
C PHE A 249 21.88 -8.89 -10.14
N THR A 250 22.19 -10.06 -9.60
CA THR A 250 21.70 -11.34 -10.11
C THR A 250 21.17 -12.19 -8.96
N THR A 251 19.98 -12.76 -9.09
CA THR A 251 19.50 -13.76 -8.12
C THR A 251 20.18 -15.10 -8.39
N PRO A 252 20.31 -16.00 -7.39
CA PRO A 252 20.49 -17.41 -7.70
C PRO A 252 19.24 -17.94 -8.44
N LEU A 253 19.28 -19.22 -8.83
CA LEU A 253 18.10 -19.90 -9.36
C LEU A 253 17.13 -20.18 -8.19
N ILE A 254 16.11 -19.33 -8.04
CA ILE A 254 15.12 -19.37 -6.96
C ILE A 254 14.03 -20.37 -7.32
N ASP A 255 13.67 -21.23 -6.37
CA ASP A 255 12.53 -22.15 -6.48
C ASP A 255 11.22 -21.42 -6.18
N ALA A 256 10.17 -21.59 -7.00
CA ALA A 256 8.90 -20.92 -6.76
C ALA A 256 8.20 -21.34 -5.44
N LYS A 257 8.64 -22.44 -4.79
CA LYS A 257 8.31 -22.76 -3.40
C LYS A 257 8.69 -21.62 -2.44
N GLU A 258 9.75 -20.88 -2.71
CA GLU A 258 10.17 -19.72 -1.90
C GLU A 258 9.17 -18.55 -1.98
N LEU A 259 8.42 -18.43 -3.09
CA LEU A 259 7.28 -17.51 -3.22
C LEU A 259 6.02 -18.02 -2.48
N GLY A 260 6.07 -19.22 -1.90
CA GLY A 260 4.96 -19.87 -1.20
C GLY A 260 4.12 -20.80 -2.08
N PHE A 261 4.55 -21.15 -3.30
CA PHE A 261 3.82 -22.09 -4.15
C PHE A 261 3.96 -23.51 -3.61
N ASN A 262 2.82 -24.17 -3.35
CA ASN A 262 2.76 -25.53 -2.84
C ASN A 262 2.34 -26.49 -3.97
N THR A 263 3.28 -26.81 -4.85
CA THR A 263 3.08 -27.63 -6.05
C THR A 263 4.13 -28.75 -6.11
N PRO A 264 3.80 -29.93 -6.68
CA PRO A 264 4.73 -31.05 -6.75
C PRO A 264 5.86 -30.80 -7.74
N VAL A 265 5.53 -30.16 -8.87
CA VAL A 265 6.49 -29.57 -9.82
C VAL A 265 6.58 -28.09 -9.47
N SER A 266 7.79 -27.61 -9.14
CA SER A 266 8.00 -26.19 -8.82
C SER A 266 8.95 -25.59 -9.84
N PRO A 267 8.47 -24.73 -10.75
CA PRO A 267 9.35 -24.05 -11.68
C PRO A 267 10.32 -23.14 -10.93
N LYS A 268 11.47 -22.88 -11.54
CA LYS A 268 12.50 -22.03 -10.96
C LYS A 268 12.66 -20.77 -11.78
N PHE A 269 13.18 -19.70 -11.20
CA PHE A 269 13.48 -18.48 -11.95
C PHE A 269 14.80 -17.85 -11.50
N ARG A 270 15.42 -17.13 -12.43
CA ARG A 270 16.60 -16.32 -12.19
C ARG A 270 16.38 -14.96 -12.82
N ARG A 271 16.68 -13.90 -12.07
CA ARG A 271 16.66 -12.53 -12.57
C ARG A 271 18.07 -11.98 -12.62
N SER A 272 18.37 -11.19 -13.65
CA SER A 272 19.55 -10.33 -13.66
C SER A 272 19.18 -8.93 -14.15
N THR A 273 19.59 -7.92 -13.39
CA THR A 273 19.41 -6.50 -13.71
C THR A 273 20.79 -5.84 -13.78
N ALA A 274 21.16 -5.31 -14.96
CA ALA A 274 22.43 -4.64 -15.18
C ALA A 274 22.20 -3.17 -15.57
N CYS A 275 22.75 -2.22 -14.82
CA CYS A 275 22.53 -0.78 -15.02
C CYS A 275 23.84 -0.01 -15.20
N THR A 276 23.82 1.01 -16.07
CA THR A 276 24.97 1.86 -16.41
C THR A 276 24.51 3.29 -16.75
N PRO A 277 25.22 4.33 -16.29
CA PRO A 277 25.03 5.70 -16.77
C PRO A 277 25.37 5.81 -18.27
N LEU A 278 24.56 6.57 -19.01
CA LEU A 278 24.73 6.76 -20.46
C LEU A 278 25.49 8.04 -20.81
N SER A 279 26.18 8.00 -21.95
CA SER A 279 27.05 9.07 -22.45
C SER A 279 26.24 10.31 -22.83
N MET A 280 26.48 11.42 -22.13
CA MET A 280 25.83 12.71 -22.39
C MET A 280 26.44 13.50 -23.55
N GLU A 281 27.41 12.91 -24.26
CA GLU A 281 28.12 13.56 -25.36
C GLU A 281 27.37 13.44 -26.69
N TYR A 282 27.80 14.23 -27.67
CA TYR A 282 27.32 14.11 -29.05
C TYR A 282 27.65 12.70 -29.60
N PRO A 283 26.72 12.02 -30.31
CA PRO A 283 25.45 12.51 -30.86
C PRO A 283 24.23 12.32 -29.95
N PHE A 284 24.39 11.76 -28.75
CA PHE A 284 23.28 11.30 -27.90
C PHE A 284 22.50 12.44 -27.25
N ILE A 285 23.16 13.55 -26.92
CA ILE A 285 22.48 14.78 -26.51
C ILE A 285 22.87 15.90 -27.46
N GLN A 286 21.85 16.61 -27.97
CA GLN A 286 22.00 17.76 -28.84
C GLN A 286 21.32 18.96 -28.18
N ASN A 287 21.94 20.14 -28.26
CA ASN A 287 21.40 21.37 -27.69
C ASN A 287 21.06 22.39 -28.78
N GLN A 288 19.95 23.09 -28.62
CA GLN A 288 19.55 24.20 -29.46
C GLN A 288 19.11 25.37 -28.57
N THR A 289 19.75 26.53 -28.73
CA THR A 289 19.39 27.75 -27.99
C THR A 289 18.59 28.68 -28.88
N VAL A 290 17.36 29.01 -28.46
CA VAL A 290 16.47 29.96 -29.13
C VAL A 290 16.00 30.97 -28.08
N ASP A 291 16.10 32.26 -28.37
CA ASP A 291 15.71 33.36 -27.48
C ASP A 291 16.31 33.27 -26.05
N GLY A 292 17.54 32.75 -25.95
CA GLY A 292 18.25 32.53 -24.69
C GLY A 292 17.89 31.23 -23.96
N ILE A 293 16.79 30.56 -24.33
CA ILE A 293 16.38 29.28 -23.76
C ILE A 293 17.09 28.15 -24.50
N THR A 294 17.91 27.38 -23.79
CA THR A 294 18.55 26.19 -24.33
C THR A 294 17.65 24.97 -24.14
N THR A 295 17.37 24.26 -25.23
CA THR A 295 16.65 22.99 -25.26
C THR A 295 17.61 21.85 -25.55
N TYR A 296 17.63 20.84 -24.69
CA TYR A 296 18.39 19.60 -24.84
C TYR A 296 17.49 18.49 -25.37
N THR A 297 17.93 17.82 -26.43
CA THR A 297 17.22 16.73 -27.11
C THR A 297 18.05 15.45 -26.97
N TYR A 298 17.42 14.37 -26.50
CA TYR A 298 18.09 13.13 -26.09
C TYR A 298 17.76 12.01 -27.09
N HIS A 299 18.74 11.57 -27.88
CA HIS A 299 18.59 10.70 -29.05
C HIS A 299 18.85 9.21 -28.76
N TYR A 300 18.38 8.71 -27.62
CA TYR A 300 18.53 7.31 -27.21
C TYR A 300 17.55 6.32 -27.88
N GLY A 301 16.88 6.72 -28.95
CA GLY A 301 15.82 5.96 -29.60
C GLY A 301 14.68 6.85 -30.08
N THR A 302 13.69 6.24 -30.72
CA THR A 302 12.54 6.90 -31.34
C THR A 302 11.27 6.73 -30.50
N LYS A 303 10.39 7.73 -30.51
CA LYS A 303 9.04 7.64 -29.93
C LYS A 303 8.00 7.59 -31.03
N ARG A 304 6.91 6.86 -30.82
CA ARG A 304 5.67 7.02 -31.61
C ARG A 304 4.83 8.14 -31.02
N THR A 305 4.37 9.05 -31.86
CA THR A 305 3.40 10.10 -31.51
C THR A 305 2.14 9.96 -32.37
N GLY A 306 1.05 10.60 -31.93
CA GLY A 306 -0.27 10.44 -32.54
C GLY A 306 -1.01 9.17 -32.12
N ASN A 307 -2.32 9.14 -32.37
CA ASN A 307 -3.17 7.96 -32.17
C ASN A 307 -3.04 6.92 -33.30
N ASP A 308 -2.46 7.31 -34.43
CA ASP A 308 -2.24 6.49 -35.62
C ASP A 308 -0.98 5.62 -35.51
N GLY A 309 0.01 6.05 -34.73
CA GLY A 309 1.29 5.37 -34.54
C GLY A 309 2.22 5.43 -35.76
N ILE A 310 1.89 6.28 -36.74
CA ILE A 310 2.65 6.50 -37.98
C ILE A 310 3.72 7.55 -37.75
N HIS A 311 3.38 8.64 -37.04
CA HIS A 311 4.34 9.68 -36.72
C HIS A 311 5.38 9.17 -35.72
N THR A 312 6.65 9.26 -36.11
CA THR A 312 7.79 8.91 -35.27
C THR A 312 8.66 10.13 -35.04
N ILE A 313 9.01 10.36 -33.77
CA ILE A 313 9.93 11.42 -33.38
C ILE A 313 11.29 10.77 -33.11
N ASN A 314 12.33 11.28 -33.78
CA ASN A 314 13.69 10.77 -33.72
C ASN A 314 14.48 11.23 -32.47
N HIS A 315 13.79 11.33 -31.34
CA HIS A 315 14.38 11.52 -30.02
C HIS A 315 13.54 10.82 -28.96
N THR A 316 14.17 10.49 -27.84
CA THR A 316 13.57 9.83 -26.67
C THR A 316 13.00 10.85 -25.70
N TYR A 317 13.74 11.91 -25.39
CA TYR A 317 13.35 12.89 -24.37
C TYR A 317 13.80 14.31 -24.78
N THR A 318 13.23 15.33 -24.14
CA THR A 318 13.56 16.75 -24.34
C THR A 318 13.42 17.53 -23.03
N THR A 319 14.35 18.44 -22.75
CA THR A 319 14.25 19.41 -21.65
C THR A 319 14.58 20.81 -22.16
N SER A 320 13.93 21.85 -21.61
CA SER A 320 14.18 23.25 -21.97
C SER A 320 14.41 24.10 -20.71
N GLY A 321 15.34 25.04 -20.79
CA GLY A 321 15.78 25.90 -19.67
C GLY A 321 16.78 25.21 -18.73
N ASP A 322 17.23 25.94 -17.71
CA ASP A 322 17.97 25.36 -16.58
C ASP A 322 16.95 24.77 -15.57
N PRO A 323 16.99 23.47 -15.24
CA PRO A 323 16.11 22.87 -14.23
C PRO A 323 16.17 23.58 -12.87
N TRP A 324 17.26 24.29 -12.59
CA TRP A 324 17.45 25.13 -11.39
C TRP A 324 16.46 26.30 -11.27
N GLU A 325 15.96 26.82 -12.40
CA GLU A 325 14.98 27.90 -12.44
C GLU A 325 13.56 27.45 -12.04
N ARG A 326 13.35 26.14 -11.88
CA ARG A 326 12.09 25.59 -11.38
C ARG A 326 12.08 25.65 -9.85
N ASP A 327 11.14 26.41 -9.29
CA ASP A 327 10.94 26.59 -7.83
C ASP A 327 10.34 25.35 -7.13
N ALA A 328 10.94 24.18 -7.34
CA ALA A 328 10.56 22.93 -6.73
C ALA A 328 11.83 22.15 -6.33
N PRO A 329 12.03 21.81 -5.05
CA PRO A 329 13.20 21.04 -4.61
C PRO A 329 12.89 19.54 -4.66
N VAL A 330 12.78 19.02 -5.88
CA VAL A 330 12.49 17.60 -6.14
C VAL A 330 13.37 17.06 -7.24
N TYR A 331 13.49 15.74 -7.32
CA TYR A 331 14.00 15.06 -8.50
C TYR A 331 12.87 14.85 -9.49
N ASP A 332 13.02 15.43 -10.68
CA ASP A 332 12.13 15.16 -11.81
C ASP A 332 12.61 13.90 -12.53
N LEU A 333 11.71 12.96 -12.78
CA LEU A 333 12.06 11.60 -13.23
C LEU A 333 11.17 11.18 -14.40
N PHE A 334 11.80 10.96 -15.56
CA PHE A 334 11.14 10.43 -16.75
C PHE A 334 11.77 9.10 -17.16
N ALA A 335 10.98 8.21 -17.72
CA ALA A 335 11.49 6.94 -18.21
C ALA A 335 10.64 6.32 -19.31
N TYR A 336 11.29 5.43 -20.05
CA TYR A 336 10.68 4.60 -21.07
C TYR A 336 11.18 3.18 -20.90
N SER A 337 10.31 2.21 -21.17
CA SER A 337 10.66 0.80 -21.25
C SER A 337 10.39 0.25 -22.64
N TYR A 338 11.17 -0.74 -23.01
CA TYR A 338 11.05 -1.54 -24.22
C TYR A 338 11.26 -3.00 -23.86
N SER A 339 10.37 -3.88 -24.27
CA SER A 339 10.59 -5.32 -24.28
C SER A 339 10.43 -5.84 -25.70
N ASN A 340 11.30 -6.78 -26.08
CA ASN A 340 11.27 -7.41 -27.39
C ASN A 340 9.96 -8.21 -27.54
N GLY A 341 9.25 -8.02 -28.65
CA GLY A 341 7.92 -8.63 -28.87
C GLY A 341 6.72 -7.79 -28.42
N SER A 342 6.92 -6.57 -27.91
CA SER A 342 5.81 -5.62 -27.81
C SER A 342 5.34 -5.19 -29.21
N ASP A 343 4.06 -5.40 -29.55
CA ASP A 343 3.49 -4.98 -30.85
C ASP A 343 3.53 -3.44 -31.04
N ARG A 344 3.42 -2.70 -29.94
CA ARG A 344 3.25 -1.23 -29.93
C ARG A 344 4.07 -0.58 -28.81
N PRO A 345 5.41 -0.65 -28.87
CA PRO A 345 6.25 0.04 -27.91
C PRO A 345 6.07 1.55 -28.05
N VAL A 346 5.97 2.25 -26.92
CA VAL A 346 5.89 3.73 -26.87
C VAL A 346 7.21 4.35 -27.33
N TRP A 347 8.31 3.67 -27.01
CA TRP A 347 9.69 4.03 -27.32
C TRP A 347 10.42 2.81 -27.89
N THR A 348 11.15 3.00 -28.99
CA THR A 348 12.04 1.98 -29.56
C THR A 348 13.48 2.43 -29.32
N PRO A 349 14.32 1.65 -28.61
CA PRO A 349 15.69 2.03 -28.30
C PRO A 349 16.55 2.27 -29.55
N HIS A 350 17.58 3.10 -29.42
CA HIS A 350 18.65 3.19 -30.41
C HIS A 350 19.33 1.81 -30.56
N GLU A 351 19.84 1.48 -31.74
CA GLU A 351 20.50 0.19 -32.01
C GLU A 351 21.64 -0.11 -31.02
N TYR A 352 22.35 0.94 -30.58
CA TYR A 352 23.40 0.86 -29.56
C TYR A 352 22.93 0.41 -28.16
N LEU A 353 21.62 0.41 -27.87
CA LEU A 353 21.07 -0.17 -26.64
C LEU A 353 20.57 -1.62 -26.85
N MET A 354 20.40 -2.09 -28.09
CA MET A 354 19.76 -3.38 -28.40
C MET A 354 20.75 -4.57 -28.43
N ARG A 355 21.57 -4.73 -27.38
CA ARG A 355 22.61 -5.78 -27.33
C ARG A 355 22.12 -7.13 -26.75
N GLY A 356 21.05 -7.13 -25.95
CA GLY A 356 20.45 -8.34 -25.38
C GLY A 356 19.34 -8.93 -26.25
N LYS A 357 19.33 -10.27 -26.43
CA LYS A 357 18.13 -10.97 -26.89
C LYS A 357 17.20 -11.17 -25.70
N TYR A 358 15.90 -10.90 -25.90
CA TYR A 358 14.83 -11.13 -24.93
C TYR A 358 14.93 -10.35 -23.60
N SER A 359 15.86 -9.41 -23.47
CA SER A 359 15.92 -8.48 -22.34
C SER A 359 14.89 -7.35 -22.44
N SER A 360 14.31 -6.94 -21.31
CA SER A 360 13.65 -5.64 -21.17
C SER A 360 14.70 -4.55 -20.96
N ILE A 361 14.60 -3.44 -21.69
CA ILE A 361 15.46 -2.26 -21.56
C ILE A 361 14.64 -1.13 -20.97
N THR A 362 15.18 -0.52 -19.92
CA THR A 362 14.62 0.66 -19.26
C THR A 362 15.62 1.81 -19.40
N ILE A 363 15.17 2.98 -19.88
CA ILE A 363 15.95 4.22 -19.82
C ILE A 363 15.26 5.22 -18.90
N ILE A 364 16.07 5.90 -18.09
CA ILE A 364 15.67 6.81 -17.01
C ILE A 364 16.42 8.12 -17.20
N PHE A 365 15.73 9.25 -17.05
CA PHE A 365 16.29 10.60 -17.07
C PHE A 365 16.02 11.24 -15.72
N VAL A 366 17.08 11.52 -14.97
CA VAL A 366 17.02 12.11 -13.63
C VAL A 366 17.43 13.58 -13.72
N SER A 367 16.55 14.50 -13.30
CA SER A 367 16.91 15.92 -13.19
C SER A 367 16.80 16.35 -11.73
N SER A 368 17.93 16.72 -11.12
CA SER A 368 17.94 17.51 -9.90
C SER A 368 17.36 18.90 -10.24
N LEU A 369 16.22 19.25 -9.65
CA LEU A 369 15.73 20.64 -9.73
C LEU A 369 16.49 21.49 -8.69
N ARG A 370 15.81 22.43 -8.03
CA ARG A 370 16.43 23.39 -7.11
C ARG A 370 16.81 22.75 -5.77
N ILE A 371 17.88 21.94 -5.75
CA ILE A 371 18.38 21.20 -4.59
C ILE A 371 19.83 21.59 -4.27
N TYR A 372 20.07 22.02 -3.03
CA TYR A 372 21.40 22.20 -2.46
C TYR A 372 21.83 20.94 -1.70
N TYR A 373 23.09 20.54 -1.86
CA TYR A 373 23.68 19.36 -1.21
C TYR A 373 24.69 19.80 -0.14
N GLU A 374 24.71 19.09 1.00
CA GLU A 374 25.65 19.36 2.09
C GLU A 374 27.12 19.02 1.72
N GLU A 375 27.32 18.08 0.79
CA GLU A 375 28.64 17.62 0.35
C GLU A 375 28.80 17.67 -1.18
N TYR A 376 30.06 17.75 -1.62
CA TYR A 376 30.45 17.65 -3.02
C TYR A 376 30.25 16.23 -3.55
N SER A 377 29.68 16.09 -4.74
CA SER A 377 29.42 14.78 -5.39
C SER A 377 29.86 14.77 -6.85
N THR A 378 30.61 13.73 -7.22
CA THR A 378 30.94 13.36 -8.61
C THR A 378 30.07 12.21 -9.13
N ASP A 379 28.99 11.86 -8.42
CA ASP A 379 28.07 10.81 -8.85
C ASP A 379 27.51 11.12 -10.26
N PRO A 380 27.54 10.16 -11.20
CA PRO A 380 27.13 10.38 -12.59
C PRO A 380 25.63 10.68 -12.76
N ILE A 381 24.79 10.38 -11.78
CA ILE A 381 23.34 10.60 -11.79
C ILE A 381 22.94 11.71 -10.80
N PHE A 382 23.68 11.86 -9.70
CA PHE A 382 23.48 12.88 -8.67
C PHE A 382 24.70 13.80 -8.46
N PRO A 383 25.14 14.53 -9.50
CA PRO A 383 26.27 15.45 -9.39
C PRO A 383 25.93 16.64 -8.49
N ALA A 384 26.88 17.02 -7.63
CA ALA A 384 26.82 18.20 -6.77
C ALA A 384 28.21 18.86 -6.77
N ASP A 385 28.58 19.40 -7.92
CA ASP A 385 29.94 19.80 -8.24
C ASP A 385 30.19 21.32 -8.11
N LYS A 386 29.13 22.13 -8.17
CA LYS A 386 29.21 23.60 -8.08
C LYS A 386 28.93 24.09 -6.67
N MET A 387 29.97 24.58 -6.00
CA MET A 387 29.85 25.28 -4.72
C MET A 387 28.99 26.56 -4.85
N VAL A 388 28.13 26.80 -3.86
CA VAL A 388 27.27 27.97 -3.70
C VAL A 388 27.34 28.44 -2.24
N ALA A 389 27.64 29.72 -2.03
CA ALA A 389 27.51 30.37 -0.73
C ALA A 389 26.11 30.97 -0.59
N LEU A 390 25.41 30.67 0.50
CA LEU A 390 24.09 31.23 0.80
C LEU A 390 24.22 32.45 1.74
N PRO A 391 23.51 33.57 1.50
CA PRO A 391 23.58 34.73 2.38
C PRO A 391 23.20 34.40 3.83
N GLY A 392 24.12 34.62 4.76
CA GLY A 392 23.90 34.38 6.19
C GLY A 392 24.22 32.95 6.65
N ASP A 393 24.54 32.02 5.75
CA ASP A 393 25.10 30.72 6.10
C ASP A 393 26.64 30.75 5.97
N THR A 394 27.32 30.03 6.87
CA THR A 394 28.77 29.81 6.84
C THR A 394 29.14 28.50 6.18
N ARG A 395 28.17 27.59 5.98
CA ARG A 395 28.36 26.31 5.29
C ARG A 395 28.48 26.54 3.78
N SER A 396 29.36 25.75 3.17
CA SER A 396 29.46 25.65 1.71
C SER A 396 28.42 24.64 1.25
N TRP A 397 27.46 25.09 0.43
CA TRP A 397 26.48 24.21 -0.20
C TRP A 397 26.95 23.86 -1.62
N PHE A 398 26.48 22.75 -2.15
CA PHE A 398 26.78 22.33 -3.51
C PHE A 398 25.49 22.22 -4.34
N ARG A 399 25.60 22.33 -5.66
CA ARG A 399 24.52 22.03 -6.60
C ARG A 399 25.06 21.38 -7.86
N ASN A 400 24.19 20.72 -8.61
CA ASN A 400 24.49 20.31 -9.97
C ASN A 400 24.81 21.54 -10.85
N SER A 401 25.96 21.52 -11.53
CA SER A 401 26.36 22.53 -12.51
C SER A 401 25.75 22.32 -13.91
N ASP A 402 25.36 21.09 -14.23
CA ASP A 402 24.91 20.64 -15.54
C ASP A 402 23.37 20.64 -15.62
N PRO A 403 22.75 21.49 -16.46
CA PRO A 403 21.29 21.54 -16.61
C PRO A 403 20.71 20.33 -17.39
N ARG A 404 21.54 19.41 -17.88
CA ARG A 404 21.07 18.17 -18.53
C ARG A 404 20.53 17.18 -17.50
N ALA A 405 19.44 16.51 -17.86
CA ALA A 405 18.96 15.34 -17.15
C ALA A 405 19.98 14.21 -17.30
N GLN A 406 20.43 13.64 -16.19
CA GLN A 406 21.41 12.56 -16.19
C GLN A 406 20.75 11.25 -16.64
N PRO A 407 21.20 10.63 -17.74
CA PRO A 407 20.57 9.44 -18.29
C PRO A 407 21.20 8.16 -17.71
N LEU A 408 20.34 7.24 -17.25
CA LEU A 408 20.70 5.91 -16.75
C LEU A 408 19.91 4.88 -17.57
N ALA A 409 20.54 3.76 -17.94
CA ALA A 409 19.80 2.64 -18.53
C ALA A 409 20.09 1.33 -17.81
N CYS A 410 19.04 0.52 -17.72
CA CYS A 410 19.02 -0.79 -17.10
C CYS A 410 18.53 -1.83 -18.10
N MET A 411 19.16 -3.00 -18.07
CA MET A 411 18.77 -4.20 -18.82
C MET A 411 18.29 -5.25 -17.80
N ASP A 412 17.01 -5.56 -17.83
CA ASP A 412 16.38 -6.63 -17.05
C ASP A 412 16.27 -7.89 -17.90
N THR A 413 16.66 -9.02 -17.32
CA THR A 413 16.45 -10.38 -17.88
C THR A 413 15.79 -11.24 -16.83
N THR A 414 14.89 -12.14 -17.25
CA THR A 414 14.15 -13.01 -16.34
C THR A 414 14.02 -14.37 -16.98
N GLU A 415 14.91 -15.26 -16.58
CA GLU A 415 14.91 -16.65 -17.02
C GLU A 415 13.98 -17.47 -16.13
N VAL A 416 13.13 -18.27 -16.76
CA VAL A 416 12.29 -19.26 -16.11
C VAL A 416 12.81 -20.64 -16.51
N CYS A 417 12.85 -21.55 -15.55
CA CYS A 417 13.40 -22.89 -15.70
C CYS A 417 12.41 -23.95 -15.23
N THR A 418 12.61 -25.15 -15.77
CA THR A 418 12.10 -26.42 -15.24
C THR A 418 12.46 -26.65 -13.77
N ASP A 419 11.73 -27.55 -13.11
CA ASP A 419 11.92 -27.93 -11.71
C ASP A 419 13.30 -28.55 -11.45
N ASP A 420 13.83 -29.30 -12.41
CA ASP A 420 15.21 -29.82 -12.37
C ASP A 420 16.29 -28.74 -12.62
N GLY A 421 15.88 -27.54 -13.05
CA GLY A 421 16.74 -26.40 -13.35
C GLY A 421 17.61 -26.54 -14.60
N LYS A 422 17.40 -27.56 -15.44
CA LYS A 422 18.26 -27.83 -16.61
C LYS A 422 17.80 -27.14 -17.89
N SER A 423 16.48 -27.01 -18.08
CA SER A 423 15.90 -26.33 -19.24
C SER A 423 15.38 -24.97 -18.80
N CYS A 424 15.97 -23.90 -19.33
CA CYS A 424 15.66 -22.50 -19.02
C CYS A 424 15.42 -21.69 -20.30
N TRP A 425 14.56 -20.68 -20.22
CA TRP A 425 14.29 -19.71 -21.29
C TRP A 425 13.97 -18.34 -20.68
N ASP A 426 14.24 -17.25 -21.38
CA ASP A 426 13.81 -15.91 -20.91
C ASP A 426 12.28 -15.78 -21.09
N ILE A 427 11.62 -15.11 -20.14
CA ILE A 427 10.17 -14.89 -20.13
C ILE A 427 9.65 -14.14 -21.38
N ASN A 428 10.49 -13.33 -22.03
CA ASN A 428 10.20 -12.61 -23.27
C ASN A 428 10.61 -13.41 -24.54
N THR A 429 11.02 -14.68 -24.40
CA THR A 429 11.30 -15.57 -25.54
C THR A 429 9.99 -15.92 -26.27
N PRO A 430 9.91 -15.77 -27.60
CA PRO A 430 8.71 -16.12 -28.37
C PRO A 430 8.27 -17.56 -28.19
N ASP A 431 6.95 -17.79 -28.07
CA ASP A 431 6.35 -19.10 -27.73
C ASP A 431 6.81 -20.27 -28.61
N LYS A 432 7.22 -20.00 -29.86
CA LYS A 432 7.69 -21.02 -30.82
C LYS A 432 9.03 -21.67 -30.42
N GLU A 433 9.80 -21.04 -29.54
CA GLU A 433 11.11 -21.54 -29.06
C GLU A 433 11.00 -22.22 -27.68
N LYS A 434 9.83 -22.17 -27.03
CA LYS A 434 9.63 -22.77 -25.70
C LYS A 434 9.49 -24.29 -25.78
N THR A 435 10.35 -25.01 -25.06
CA THR A 435 10.39 -26.48 -25.05
C THR A 435 9.46 -27.12 -24.03
N VAL A 436 8.95 -26.35 -23.06
CA VAL A 436 8.04 -26.81 -22.02
C VAL A 436 6.60 -26.56 -22.44
N SER A 437 5.69 -27.45 -22.03
CA SER A 437 4.27 -27.22 -22.17
C SER A 437 3.84 -26.06 -21.26
N ASP A 438 3.71 -24.86 -21.82
CA ASP A 438 3.20 -23.64 -21.15
C ASP A 438 1.84 -23.85 -20.45
N ASN A 439 1.11 -24.93 -20.76
CA ASN A 439 -0.17 -25.30 -20.14
C ASN A 439 -0.06 -25.77 -18.67
N ALA A 440 1.13 -25.85 -18.08
CA ALA A 440 1.30 -26.18 -16.67
C ALA A 440 0.87 -24.98 -15.78
N THR A 441 -0.06 -25.22 -14.85
CA THR A 441 -0.69 -24.18 -14.01
C THR A 441 0.35 -23.44 -13.16
N GLU A 442 1.39 -24.17 -12.76
CA GLU A 442 2.51 -23.72 -11.94
C GLU A 442 3.34 -22.63 -12.65
N PHE A 443 3.52 -22.74 -13.98
CA PHE A 443 4.21 -21.72 -14.77
C PHE A 443 3.35 -20.47 -14.94
N TYR A 444 2.03 -20.59 -15.10
CA TYR A 444 1.14 -19.42 -15.12
C TYR A 444 1.15 -18.66 -13.80
N LEU A 445 1.19 -19.35 -12.66
CA LEU A 445 1.31 -18.72 -11.35
C LEU A 445 2.66 -18.00 -11.19
N LEU A 446 3.76 -18.60 -11.66
CA LEU A 446 5.08 -17.96 -11.65
C LEU A 446 5.14 -16.75 -12.58
N TYR A 447 4.61 -16.86 -13.79
CA TYR A 447 4.49 -15.75 -14.73
C TYR A 447 3.68 -14.59 -14.13
N ALA A 448 2.56 -14.90 -13.46
CA ALA A 448 1.73 -13.92 -12.77
C ALA A 448 2.46 -13.23 -11.60
N ALA A 449 3.35 -13.93 -10.88
CA ALA A 449 4.20 -13.35 -9.86
C ALA A 449 5.26 -12.40 -10.45
N LEU A 450 5.92 -12.83 -11.54
CA LEU A 450 6.97 -12.07 -12.24
C LEU A 450 6.42 -10.90 -13.10
N TYR A 451 5.12 -10.89 -13.37
CA TYR A 451 4.47 -9.88 -14.21
C TYR A 451 4.67 -8.45 -13.67
N LYS A 452 5.15 -7.56 -14.56
CA LYS A 452 5.47 -6.15 -14.23
C LYS A 452 6.39 -5.98 -13.03
N THR A 453 7.37 -6.86 -12.90
CA THR A 453 8.41 -6.71 -11.87
C THR A 453 9.68 -6.08 -12.42
N ASP A 454 9.81 -5.76 -13.72
CA ASP A 454 11.01 -5.09 -14.26
C ASP A 454 11.35 -3.76 -13.55
N THR A 455 12.58 -3.27 -13.68
CA THR A 455 13.05 -2.08 -12.98
C THR A 455 12.23 -0.84 -13.35
N TYR A 456 11.66 -0.76 -14.56
CA TYR A 456 10.76 0.32 -14.96
C TYR A 456 9.52 0.41 -14.07
N TYR A 457 8.86 -0.70 -13.76
CA TYR A 457 7.67 -0.67 -12.90
C TYR A 457 7.98 -0.22 -11.47
N SER A 458 9.19 -0.54 -10.94
CA SER A 458 9.60 -0.17 -9.57
C SER A 458 9.66 1.34 -9.29
N PHE A 459 9.75 2.17 -10.33
CA PHE A 459 9.77 3.62 -10.17
C PHE A 459 8.77 4.37 -11.05
N ALA A 460 8.35 3.87 -12.22
CA ALA A 460 7.56 4.64 -13.20
C ALA A 460 6.18 5.11 -12.70
N LYS A 461 5.64 4.47 -11.65
CA LYS A 461 4.42 4.91 -10.97
C LYS A 461 4.69 5.95 -9.88
N ARG A 462 5.85 5.89 -9.23
CA ARG A 462 6.24 6.69 -8.06
C ARG A 462 7.04 7.95 -8.42
N GLN A 463 7.61 7.99 -9.64
CA GLN A 463 8.44 9.09 -10.14
C GLN A 463 9.57 9.39 -9.14
N GLY A 464 9.92 10.66 -8.90
CA GLY A 464 10.98 11.05 -7.96
C GLY A 464 10.83 10.47 -6.55
N ARG A 465 9.62 10.12 -6.08
CA ARG A 465 9.41 9.48 -4.77
C ARG A 465 9.97 8.06 -4.65
N SER A 466 10.34 7.43 -5.77
CA SER A 466 11.03 6.14 -5.78
C SER A 466 12.47 6.23 -5.29
N LEU A 467 13.09 7.41 -5.38
CA LEU A 467 14.50 7.63 -5.08
C LEU A 467 14.74 7.70 -3.56
N ILE A 468 15.77 7.02 -3.09
CA ILE A 468 16.35 7.23 -1.76
C ILE A 468 16.81 8.69 -1.61
N ALA A 469 17.45 9.24 -2.65
CA ALA A 469 17.91 10.62 -2.69
C ALA A 469 16.77 11.62 -2.43
N GLN A 470 15.55 11.36 -2.93
CA GLN A 470 14.40 12.23 -2.69
C GLN A 470 13.96 12.23 -1.21
N LYS A 471 14.18 11.13 -0.48
CA LYS A 471 13.89 11.05 0.98
C LYS A 471 14.92 11.81 1.81
N LYS A 472 16.14 12.01 1.28
CA LYS A 472 17.19 12.84 1.88
C LYS A 472 16.98 14.34 1.64
N VAL A 473 16.01 14.76 0.82
CA VAL A 473 15.67 16.17 0.57
C VAL A 473 14.65 16.67 1.57
N SER A 474 14.96 17.79 2.23
CA SER A 474 14.05 18.55 3.10
C SER A 474 14.12 20.03 2.72
N GLN A 475 12.97 20.60 2.38
CA GLN A 475 12.90 21.92 1.72
C GLN A 475 13.87 21.93 0.52
N TYR A 476 14.75 22.93 0.40
CA TYR A 476 15.73 23.05 -0.68
C TYR A 476 17.05 22.32 -0.43
N PHE A 477 17.18 21.55 0.65
CA PHE A 477 18.46 20.99 1.11
C PHE A 477 18.44 19.46 1.11
N SER A 478 19.56 18.84 0.75
CA SER A 478 19.76 17.39 0.75
C SER A 478 20.98 17.02 1.57
N LEU A 479 20.83 16.00 2.41
CA LEU A 479 21.94 15.36 3.13
C LEU A 479 22.91 14.70 2.13
N ALA A 480 24.13 14.42 2.58
CA ALA A 480 25.10 13.62 1.84
C ALA A 480 24.47 12.33 1.27
N LEU A 481 24.53 12.16 -0.05
CA LEU A 481 23.91 11.01 -0.71
C LEU A 481 24.72 9.73 -0.51
N GLY A 482 26.05 9.83 -0.45
CA GLY A 482 27.00 8.71 -0.44
C GLY A 482 27.98 8.82 -1.62
N THR A 483 28.99 7.96 -1.66
CA THR A 483 30.00 7.97 -2.74
C THR A 483 29.53 7.30 -4.04
N ASN A 484 28.55 6.40 -3.96
CA ASN A 484 28.00 5.64 -5.09
C ASN A 484 26.46 5.68 -5.08
N ALA A 485 25.87 6.85 -4.84
CA ALA A 485 24.43 6.99 -4.63
C ALA A 485 23.58 6.39 -5.76
N TRP A 486 24.01 6.50 -7.03
CA TRP A 486 23.31 5.86 -8.15
C TRP A 486 23.27 4.32 -8.06
N VAL A 487 24.26 3.69 -7.43
CA VAL A 487 24.29 2.24 -7.22
C VAL A 487 23.31 1.84 -6.13
N ASP A 488 23.26 2.62 -5.05
CA ASP A 488 22.32 2.40 -3.94
C ASP A 488 20.86 2.52 -4.42
N GLU A 489 20.58 3.46 -5.34
CA GLU A 489 19.27 3.57 -6.00
C GLU A 489 18.93 2.34 -6.83
N VAL A 490 19.85 1.87 -7.68
CA VAL A 490 19.63 0.65 -8.48
C VAL A 490 19.40 -0.55 -7.59
N GLU A 491 20.19 -0.72 -6.52
CA GLU A 491 20.01 -1.80 -5.57
C GLU A 491 18.62 -1.74 -4.93
N ASN A 492 18.17 -0.55 -4.51
CA ASN A 492 16.84 -0.34 -3.95
C ASN A 492 15.72 -0.65 -4.95
N TRP A 493 15.88 -0.34 -6.24
CA TRP A 493 14.91 -0.73 -7.26
C TRP A 493 14.88 -2.25 -7.46
N VAL A 494 16.04 -2.94 -7.46
CA VAL A 494 16.07 -4.40 -7.56
C VAL A 494 15.45 -5.05 -6.32
N ARG A 495 15.76 -4.59 -5.10
CA ARG A 495 15.11 -5.02 -3.85
C ARG A 495 13.59 -4.82 -3.90
N THR A 496 13.14 -3.66 -4.38
CA THR A 496 11.72 -3.35 -4.61
C THR A 496 11.09 -4.31 -5.62
N SER A 497 11.78 -4.63 -6.71
CA SER A 497 11.31 -5.58 -7.73
C SER A 497 11.13 -7.02 -7.22
N LEU A 498 12.01 -7.45 -6.30
CA LEU A 498 11.93 -8.76 -5.66
C LEU A 498 10.78 -8.79 -4.64
N ALA A 499 10.60 -7.73 -3.84
CA ALA A 499 9.44 -7.56 -2.99
C ALA A 499 8.12 -7.55 -3.81
N ARG A 500 8.11 -6.87 -4.95
CA ARG A 500 6.98 -6.83 -5.90
C ARG A 500 6.61 -8.23 -6.41
N THR A 501 7.61 -9.06 -6.71
CA THR A 501 7.43 -10.46 -7.15
C THR A 501 6.69 -11.29 -6.09
N SER A 502 7.14 -11.23 -4.83
CA SER A 502 6.50 -11.96 -3.73
C SER A 502 5.12 -11.41 -3.37
N ILE A 503 4.90 -10.09 -3.47
CA ILE A 503 3.58 -9.47 -3.28
C ILE A 503 2.61 -9.87 -4.40
N ASN A 504 3.06 -9.94 -5.65
CA ASN A 504 2.24 -10.42 -6.77
C ASN A 504 1.82 -11.89 -6.56
N ALA A 505 2.76 -12.76 -6.16
CA ALA A 505 2.46 -14.16 -5.82
C ALA A 505 1.38 -14.26 -4.72
N TRP A 506 1.50 -13.48 -3.65
CA TRP A 506 0.52 -13.41 -2.57
C TRP A 506 -0.84 -12.84 -3.04
N SER A 507 -0.82 -11.82 -3.90
CA SER A 507 -2.02 -11.16 -4.43
C SER A 507 -2.85 -12.09 -5.33
N VAL A 508 -2.17 -12.87 -6.19
CA VAL A 508 -2.76 -13.92 -7.03
C VAL A 508 -3.35 -15.06 -6.18
N ALA A 509 -2.64 -15.49 -5.13
CA ALA A 509 -3.08 -16.57 -4.25
C ALA A 509 -4.27 -16.17 -3.35
N SER A 510 -4.28 -14.93 -2.85
CA SER A 510 -5.38 -14.38 -2.05
C SER A 510 -6.59 -13.97 -2.91
N GLY A 511 -6.38 -13.65 -4.19
CA GLY A 511 -7.40 -13.06 -5.05
C GLY A 511 -7.73 -11.62 -4.66
N GLU A 512 -6.77 -10.86 -4.14
CA GLU A 512 -6.93 -9.44 -3.74
C GLU A 512 -7.58 -8.61 -4.86
N ASP A 513 -7.10 -8.77 -6.10
CA ASP A 513 -7.62 -8.05 -7.28
C ASP A 513 -9.06 -8.43 -7.67
N SER A 514 -9.59 -9.55 -7.18
CA SER A 514 -10.94 -10.03 -7.51
C SER A 514 -12.07 -9.13 -7.00
N VAL A 515 -11.77 -8.18 -6.12
CA VAL A 515 -12.71 -7.14 -5.67
C VAL A 515 -13.15 -6.25 -6.84
N HIS A 516 -12.35 -6.17 -7.91
CA HIS A 516 -12.61 -5.35 -9.11
C HIS A 516 -13.31 -6.10 -10.26
N GLU A 517 -13.73 -7.35 -10.05
CA GLU A 517 -14.45 -8.12 -11.06
C GLU A 517 -15.80 -7.47 -11.41
N GLY A 518 -16.07 -7.29 -12.70
CA GLY A 518 -17.35 -6.80 -13.22
C GLY A 518 -17.50 -5.27 -13.23
N GLU A 519 -17.05 -4.56 -12.20
CA GLU A 519 -17.18 -3.10 -12.12
C GLU A 519 -16.18 -2.37 -13.04
N ASP A 520 -14.95 -2.88 -13.13
CA ASP A 520 -13.78 -2.10 -13.59
C ASP A 520 -13.13 -2.67 -14.85
N GLY A 521 -13.87 -3.47 -15.62
CA GLY A 521 -13.36 -4.10 -16.83
C GLY A 521 -12.31 -5.19 -16.62
N TRP A 522 -11.81 -5.40 -15.40
CA TRP A 522 -10.97 -6.54 -15.04
C TRP A 522 -11.67 -7.86 -15.36
N ARG A 523 -10.89 -8.81 -15.87
CA ARG A 523 -11.33 -10.19 -16.09
C ARG A 523 -10.29 -11.13 -15.52
N THR A 524 -10.74 -12.23 -14.91
CA THR A 524 -9.87 -13.38 -14.70
C THR A 524 -9.45 -13.92 -16.07
N THR A 525 -8.13 -13.99 -16.32
CA THR A 525 -7.58 -14.63 -17.53
C THR A 525 -7.49 -16.14 -17.36
N ILE A 526 -7.52 -16.62 -16.11
CA ILE A 526 -7.45 -18.04 -15.76
C ILE A 526 -8.73 -18.40 -15.00
N ARG A 527 -9.81 -18.67 -15.75
CA ARG A 527 -10.90 -19.46 -15.18
C ARG A 527 -10.39 -20.88 -15.03
N THR A 528 -10.10 -21.28 -13.79
CA THR A 528 -10.15 -22.70 -13.43
C THR A 528 -11.49 -23.24 -13.95
N PRO A 529 -11.52 -24.35 -14.72
CA PRO A 529 -12.74 -24.80 -15.36
C PRO A 529 -13.80 -25.06 -14.30
N SER A 530 -14.81 -24.19 -14.25
CA SER A 530 -15.98 -24.37 -13.40
C SER A 530 -16.61 -25.72 -13.73
N SER A 531 -17.15 -26.36 -12.69
CA SER A 531 -18.06 -27.50 -12.83
C SER A 531 -19.02 -27.23 -14.01
N PRO A 532 -19.24 -28.20 -14.93
CA PRO A 532 -19.87 -27.94 -16.22
C PRO A 532 -21.14 -27.11 -16.06
N ASP A 533 -21.05 -25.84 -16.50
CA ASP A 533 -22.14 -24.89 -16.40
C ASP A 533 -23.30 -25.41 -17.24
N VAL A 534 -24.41 -25.73 -16.57
CA VAL A 534 -25.66 -26.11 -17.23
C VAL A 534 -26.06 -24.95 -18.12
N PRO A 535 -26.19 -25.14 -19.45
CA PRO A 535 -26.41 -24.03 -20.36
C PRO A 535 -27.73 -23.33 -20.02
N PRO A 536 -27.73 -21.99 -19.87
CA PRO A 536 -28.96 -21.27 -19.57
C PRO A 536 -29.98 -21.49 -20.69
N SER A 537 -31.21 -21.87 -20.30
CA SER A 537 -32.29 -22.19 -21.23
C SER A 537 -32.63 -21.00 -22.12
N ARG A 538 -32.27 -21.13 -23.41
CA ARG A 538 -32.35 -20.06 -24.41
C ARG A 538 -33.77 -19.89 -24.94
N ASN A 539 -34.62 -19.20 -24.17
CA ASN A 539 -35.91 -18.69 -24.64
C ASN A 539 -35.76 -17.20 -24.98
N SER A 540 -35.61 -16.87 -26.26
CA SER A 540 -35.78 -15.51 -26.78
C SER A 540 -36.38 -15.57 -28.17
N GLU A 541 -37.67 -15.24 -28.22
CA GLU A 541 -38.52 -15.04 -29.40
C GLU A 541 -37.79 -14.40 -30.59
N GLN A 542 -37.96 -14.97 -31.78
CA GLN A 542 -37.61 -14.31 -33.03
C GLN A 542 -38.72 -13.34 -33.42
N ARG A 543 -38.37 -12.09 -33.72
CA ARG A 543 -39.22 -11.16 -34.49
C ARG A 543 -38.50 -10.83 -35.80
N PRO A 544 -39.10 -11.08 -36.96
CA PRO A 544 -38.50 -10.73 -38.25
C PRO A 544 -38.86 -9.28 -38.60
N GLU A 545 -37.92 -8.53 -39.18
CA GLU A 545 -38.25 -7.33 -39.93
C GLU A 545 -37.48 -7.26 -41.26
N GLU A 546 -38.22 -6.75 -42.23
CA GLU A 546 -38.09 -6.85 -43.67
C GLU A 546 -36.91 -6.09 -44.30
N THR A 547 -36.34 -6.74 -45.32
CA THR A 547 -35.93 -6.19 -46.63
C THR A 547 -35.84 -4.67 -46.87
N GLY A 548 -34.75 -4.26 -47.54
CA GLY A 548 -34.82 -3.26 -48.62
C GLY A 548 -33.61 -2.35 -48.81
N GLY A 549 -33.11 -2.22 -50.05
CA GLY A 549 -32.19 -1.13 -50.44
C GLY A 549 -30.99 -1.56 -51.30
N GLN A 550 -31.07 -1.35 -52.62
CA GLN A 550 -29.96 -1.49 -53.56
C GLN A 550 -29.28 -0.13 -53.87
N ALA A 551 -28.12 -0.21 -54.53
CA ALA A 551 -27.53 0.84 -55.39
C ALA A 551 -26.86 2.04 -54.65
N GLN A 552 -25.86 2.74 -55.21
CA GLN A 552 -25.18 2.63 -56.51
C GLN A 552 -23.76 3.24 -56.44
N ALA A 553 -22.89 2.94 -57.42
CA ALA A 553 -21.55 3.54 -57.53
C ALA A 553 -21.57 4.91 -58.25
N GLY A 554 -20.63 5.80 -57.89
CA GLY A 554 -20.42 7.09 -58.57
C GLY A 554 -19.16 7.83 -58.08
N PRO A 555 -18.20 8.21 -58.94
CA PRO A 555 -16.89 8.73 -58.51
C PRO A 555 -16.73 10.26 -58.67
N SER A 556 -15.54 10.73 -58.23
CA SER A 556 -14.82 11.95 -58.65
C SER A 556 -15.19 13.31 -58.03
N ARG A 557 -14.21 13.91 -57.33
CA ARG A 557 -13.70 15.25 -57.69
C ARG A 557 -12.34 15.54 -57.04
N ALA A 558 -11.40 16.06 -57.82
CA ALA A 558 -10.16 16.65 -57.32
C ALA A 558 -10.39 18.12 -56.93
N ARG A 559 -9.64 18.62 -55.93
CA ARG A 559 -9.39 20.07 -55.77
C ARG A 559 -8.04 20.37 -55.13
N THR A 560 -7.28 21.13 -55.90
CA THR A 560 -6.25 22.13 -55.63
C THR A 560 -5.68 22.34 -54.22
N ALA A 561 -4.36 22.55 -54.20
CA ALA A 561 -3.52 22.98 -53.09
C ALA A 561 -4.00 24.19 -52.28
N ALA A 562 -3.60 24.21 -51.01
CA ALA A 562 -3.50 25.40 -50.17
C ALA A 562 -2.22 25.32 -49.29
N THR A 563 -1.61 26.47 -49.05
CA THR A 563 -0.36 26.72 -48.30
C THR A 563 -0.52 26.39 -46.80
N PRO A 564 0.52 25.92 -46.09
CA PRO A 564 0.40 25.55 -44.67
C PRO A 564 0.22 26.78 -43.75
N PRO A 565 -0.61 26.68 -42.69
CA PRO A 565 -0.60 27.63 -41.58
C PRO A 565 0.54 27.31 -40.60
N THR A 566 1.11 28.35 -40.00
CA THR A 566 1.99 28.27 -38.83
C THR A 566 1.27 27.63 -37.64
N GLU A 567 1.84 26.57 -37.08
CA GLU A 567 1.31 25.85 -35.92
C GLU A 567 1.91 26.44 -34.63
N GLN A 568 1.12 27.22 -33.89
CA GLN A 568 1.40 27.52 -32.49
C GLN A 568 0.82 26.38 -31.65
N GLU A 569 1.67 25.46 -31.20
CA GLU A 569 1.25 24.32 -30.40
C GLU A 569 1.01 24.72 -28.94
N GLU A 570 -0.26 24.76 -28.53
CA GLU A 570 -0.69 25.07 -27.17
C GLU A 570 -0.48 23.85 -26.26
N ILE A 571 0.63 23.80 -25.53
CA ILE A 571 0.96 22.70 -24.62
C ILE A 571 0.02 22.70 -23.41
N GLN A 572 -1.09 21.97 -23.49
CA GLN A 572 -1.90 21.59 -22.33
C GLN A 572 -1.19 20.54 -21.47
N ASN A 573 -0.21 20.99 -20.70
CA ASN A 573 0.28 20.23 -19.56
C ASN A 573 -0.81 20.16 -18.48
N ALA A 574 -1.49 19.01 -18.39
CA ALA A 574 -2.46 18.70 -17.33
C ALA A 574 -1.76 18.49 -15.97
N GLY A 575 -1.19 19.56 -15.43
CA GLY A 575 -0.58 19.60 -14.11
C GLY A 575 -1.64 19.45 -13.02
N LEU A 576 -1.67 18.28 -12.38
CA LEU A 576 -2.48 18.01 -11.18
C LEU A 576 -1.98 18.85 -10.00
N ARG A 577 -2.38 20.12 -9.93
CA ARG A 577 -2.30 20.93 -8.71
C ARG A 577 -3.22 20.31 -7.66
N ARG A 578 -2.64 19.64 -6.66
CA ARG A 578 -3.30 19.39 -5.36
C ARG A 578 -2.60 20.19 -4.28
N SER A 579 -3.42 20.88 -3.48
CA SER A 579 -3.02 21.64 -2.31
C SER A 579 -2.41 20.74 -1.24
N SER A 580 -1.17 21.01 -0.84
CA SER A 580 -0.55 20.42 0.35
C SER A 580 -1.13 21.06 1.61
N SER A 581 -2.12 20.42 2.23
CA SER A 581 -2.52 20.74 3.60
C SER A 581 -1.66 19.93 4.57
N SER A 582 -0.69 20.58 5.22
CA SER A 582 -0.01 20.00 6.38
C SER A 582 -0.97 19.95 7.57
N SER A 583 -1.30 18.75 8.03
CA SER A 583 -1.86 18.54 9.37
C SER A 583 -0.85 17.78 10.21
N GLU A 584 -0.21 18.48 11.14
CA GLU A 584 0.66 17.88 12.15
C GLU A 584 -0.12 16.91 13.05
N GLN A 585 0.61 16.03 13.71
CA GLN A 585 0.07 14.91 14.48
C GLN A 585 -0.62 15.38 15.78
N GLY A 586 -1.94 15.47 15.77
CA GLY A 586 -2.77 15.45 16.97
C GLY A 586 -3.28 14.04 17.27
N VAL A 587 -2.54 13.26 18.05
CA VAL A 587 -3.01 11.94 18.52
C VAL A 587 -4.12 12.15 19.55
N ILE A 588 -5.37 11.90 19.13
CA ILE A 588 -6.55 11.88 20.01
C ILE A 588 -6.99 10.41 20.19
N GLU A 589 -6.96 9.92 21.43
CA GLU A 589 -7.35 8.55 21.78
C GLU A 589 -8.86 8.31 21.61
N TRP A 590 -9.28 7.83 20.45
CA TRP A 590 -10.69 7.48 20.17
C TRP A 590 -11.07 6.04 20.58
N GLU A 591 -10.10 5.18 20.87
CA GLU A 591 -10.29 3.74 21.13
C GLU A 591 -11.33 3.40 22.23
N PRO A 592 -11.34 4.02 23.43
CA PRO A 592 -12.28 3.62 24.47
C PRO A 592 -13.73 3.91 24.11
N LEU A 593 -13.99 4.94 23.30
CA LEU A 593 -15.34 5.40 22.96
C LEU A 593 -15.96 4.56 21.84
N VAL A 594 -15.17 4.14 20.84
CA VAL A 594 -15.60 3.17 19.82
C VAL A 594 -15.90 1.80 20.45
N LEU A 595 -15.06 1.34 21.39
CA LEU A 595 -15.29 0.09 22.11
C LEU A 595 -16.59 0.15 22.94
N HIS A 596 -16.87 1.27 23.61
CA HIS A 596 -18.13 1.46 24.35
C HIS A 596 -19.35 1.46 23.42
N MET A 597 -19.29 2.13 22.25
CA MET A 597 -20.36 2.11 21.25
C MET A 597 -20.67 0.70 20.76
N LEU A 598 -19.64 -0.09 20.44
CA LEU A 598 -19.79 -1.48 19.97
C LEU A 598 -20.38 -2.40 21.05
N LEU A 599 -19.90 -2.29 22.28
CA LEU A 599 -20.45 -3.05 23.41
C LEU A 599 -21.92 -2.68 23.70
N TYR A 600 -22.29 -1.40 23.57
CA TYR A 600 -23.67 -0.94 23.75
C TYR A 600 -24.58 -1.44 22.62
N GLY A 601 -24.11 -1.42 21.37
CA GLY A 601 -24.82 -1.97 20.21
C GLY A 601 -25.04 -3.48 20.32
N PHE A 602 -24.03 -4.22 20.79
CA PHE A 602 -24.13 -5.67 21.01
C PHE A 602 -25.08 -6.01 22.17
N TRP A 603 -25.05 -5.23 23.27
CA TRP A 603 -26.00 -5.36 24.37
C TRP A 603 -27.44 -5.05 23.94
N LEU A 604 -27.64 -4.05 23.07
CA LEU A 604 -28.94 -3.74 22.46
C LEU A 604 -29.45 -4.89 21.58
N LEU A 605 -28.60 -5.51 20.77
CA LEU A 605 -28.98 -6.67 19.95
C LEU A 605 -29.42 -7.86 20.82
N ILE A 606 -28.66 -8.19 21.85
CA ILE A 606 -28.98 -9.30 22.77
C ILE A 606 -30.28 -9.03 23.55
N SER A 607 -30.45 -7.82 24.09
CA SER A 607 -31.67 -7.46 24.84
C SER A 607 -32.92 -7.41 23.94
N ARG A 608 -32.78 -7.00 22.67
CA ARG A 608 -33.85 -7.04 21.67
C ARG A 608 -34.26 -8.47 21.30
N SER A 609 -33.33 -9.42 21.25
CA SER A 609 -33.61 -10.84 21.03
C SER A 609 -34.21 -11.55 22.26
N LEU A 610 -33.82 -11.18 23.48
CA LEU A 610 -34.22 -11.90 24.70
C LEU A 610 -35.49 -11.38 25.39
N LEU A 611 -35.86 -10.11 25.22
CA LEU A 611 -36.94 -9.50 26.02
C LEU A 611 -38.23 -9.19 25.25
N GLY A 612 -38.25 -9.28 23.92
CA GLY A 612 -39.47 -9.19 23.12
C GLY A 612 -40.27 -7.88 23.23
N VAL A 613 -39.68 -6.82 23.80
CA VAL A 613 -40.36 -5.54 24.03
C VAL A 613 -40.49 -4.77 22.71
N LYS A 614 -41.72 -4.46 22.31
CA LYS A 614 -42.00 -3.51 21.24
C LYS A 614 -42.25 -2.11 21.83
N THR A 615 -41.64 -1.10 21.21
CA THR A 615 -41.81 0.35 21.42
C THR A 615 -41.09 0.97 22.61
N PHE A 616 -40.25 2.00 22.37
CA PHE A 616 -40.50 3.38 22.85
C PHE A 616 -39.66 4.43 22.09
N LEU A 617 -39.97 5.71 22.35
CA LEU A 617 -39.53 6.92 21.64
C LEU A 617 -38.01 7.14 21.56
N ILE A 618 -37.59 7.77 20.46
CA ILE A 618 -36.43 8.67 20.44
C ILE A 618 -36.95 10.09 20.69
N VAL A 619 -36.46 10.75 21.74
CA VAL A 619 -36.62 12.20 21.91
C VAL A 619 -35.42 12.87 21.23
N GLN A 620 -35.67 13.48 20.07
CA GLN A 620 -34.65 14.22 19.33
C GLN A 620 -34.76 15.70 19.70
N ASP A 621 -33.76 16.22 20.42
CA ASP A 621 -33.72 17.64 20.77
C ASP A 621 -33.39 18.50 19.54
N ARG A 622 -33.99 19.70 19.45
CA ARG A 622 -33.90 20.58 18.28
C ARG A 622 -32.78 21.61 18.42
N PRO A 623 -31.82 21.67 17.47
CA PRO A 623 -31.16 22.92 17.14
C PRO A 623 -32.10 23.83 16.32
N ARG A 624 -31.90 25.14 16.44
CA ARG A 624 -32.82 26.18 15.93
C ARG A 624 -32.78 26.31 14.40
N ARG A 625 -33.95 26.48 13.77
CA ARG A 625 -34.06 27.02 12.40
C ARG A 625 -33.82 28.54 12.42
N GLY A 626 -33.05 29.04 11.46
CA GLY A 626 -32.97 30.46 11.12
C GLY A 626 -32.74 30.66 9.62
N LYS A 627 -33.82 31.04 8.91
CA LYS A 627 -33.90 31.74 7.59
C LYS A 627 -32.96 31.27 6.45
N GLN A 628 -33.49 30.59 5.42
CA GLN A 628 -34.09 31.18 4.19
C GLN A 628 -33.08 31.73 3.17
N MET A 629 -32.88 31.00 2.06
CA MET A 629 -33.10 31.39 0.65
C MET A 629 -32.76 30.15 -0.21
N ALA A 630 -33.62 29.63 -1.09
CA ALA A 630 -34.13 30.21 -2.35
C ALA A 630 -33.04 30.25 -3.43
N ALA A 631 -33.26 29.49 -4.51
CA ALA A 631 -32.41 29.45 -5.69
C ALA A 631 -33.00 30.34 -6.80
N LEU A 632 -32.13 31.04 -7.54
CA LEU A 632 -32.17 31.21 -9.01
C LEU A 632 -31.04 32.13 -9.49
N ASP A 633 -30.51 31.79 -10.67
CA ASP A 633 -29.82 32.57 -11.71
C ASP A 633 -28.95 33.82 -11.42
N GLY A 634 -27.83 33.86 -12.15
CA GLY A 634 -27.68 34.92 -13.17
C GLY A 634 -26.79 36.12 -12.84
N THR A 635 -25.59 36.14 -13.44
CA THR A 635 -24.87 37.31 -13.98
C THR A 635 -24.74 38.60 -13.13
N GLY A 636 -23.52 39.08 -12.88
CA GLY A 636 -23.32 40.53 -12.63
C GLY A 636 -22.12 40.95 -11.79
N ARG A 637 -21.39 41.94 -12.31
CA ARG A 637 -20.20 42.61 -11.75
C ARG A 637 -20.38 43.32 -10.39
N LEU A 638 -19.22 43.51 -9.73
CA LEU A 638 -18.80 44.65 -8.87
C LEU A 638 -19.44 44.84 -7.49
N GLY A 639 -18.59 44.91 -6.46
CA GLY A 639 -18.94 45.41 -5.11
C GLY A 639 -17.79 45.22 -4.10
N SER A 640 -17.33 46.29 -3.47
CA SER A 640 -16.18 46.32 -2.54
C SER A 640 -16.58 46.45 -1.06
N SER A 641 -15.90 45.72 -0.15
CA SER A 641 -15.65 46.04 1.27
C SER A 641 -14.80 44.90 1.89
N GLN A 642 -13.68 45.10 2.61
CA GLN A 642 -13.52 45.59 4.00
C GLN A 642 -14.41 44.84 5.00
N PHE A 643 -13.98 44.19 6.08
CA PHE A 643 -12.68 43.92 6.75
C PHE A 643 -12.71 42.43 7.26
N CYS A 644 -11.72 41.78 7.90
CA CYS A 644 -10.47 42.20 8.56
C CYS A 644 -9.43 41.04 8.61
N GLN A 645 -8.24 41.28 9.18
CA GLN A 645 -7.23 40.27 9.56
C GLN A 645 -6.55 40.65 10.90
N PRO A 646 -6.08 39.68 11.71
CA PRO A 646 -5.00 39.86 12.69
C PRO A 646 -3.60 39.61 12.04
N PRO A 647 -2.49 40.07 12.66
CA PRO A 647 -1.33 40.54 11.89
C PRO A 647 -0.18 39.52 11.70
N VAL A 648 0.61 39.78 10.66
CA VAL A 648 1.97 39.25 10.44
C VAL A 648 2.93 40.46 10.36
N PRO A 649 4.12 40.44 11.00
CA PRO A 649 5.02 41.58 11.00
C PRO A 649 5.79 41.69 9.68
N HIS A 650 5.70 42.85 9.03
CA HIS A 650 6.61 43.26 7.96
C HIS A 650 7.65 44.23 8.52
N PHE A 651 8.94 43.95 8.29
CA PHE A 651 9.99 44.96 8.33
C PHE A 651 10.02 45.67 6.97
N ASP A 652 9.98 47.01 7.00
CA ASP A 652 10.21 47.86 5.84
C ASP A 652 11.58 48.56 6.00
N LEU A 653 12.40 48.52 4.96
CA LEU A 653 13.71 49.14 4.88
C LEU A 653 13.82 49.98 3.60
N ASN A 654 13.00 51.03 3.52
CA ASN A 654 13.16 52.09 2.53
C ASN A 654 13.05 53.47 3.21
N GLY A 655 14.19 54.02 3.63
CA GLY A 655 14.19 55.36 4.22
C GLY A 655 15.52 55.84 4.79
N LEU A 656 16.46 56.23 3.93
CA LEU A 656 17.31 57.41 4.18
C LEU A 656 18.05 57.83 2.91
N SER A 657 17.61 58.95 2.34
CA SER A 657 18.36 59.72 1.36
C SER A 657 18.87 61.01 2.01
N LYS A 658 19.88 61.63 1.39
CA LYS A 658 20.56 62.89 1.76
C LYS A 658 21.63 62.80 2.86
N LEU A 659 22.88 62.69 2.40
CA LEU A 659 23.89 63.70 2.72
C LEU A 659 24.85 63.83 1.53
N THR A 660 24.86 65.00 0.88
CA THR A 660 25.78 65.35 -0.21
C THR A 660 26.97 66.11 0.33
N GLY A 661 28.18 65.63 0.05
CA GLY A 661 29.44 66.30 0.31
C GLY A 661 30.50 65.81 -0.69
N ALA A 662 31.17 66.73 -1.38
CA ALA A 662 31.94 66.42 -2.59
C ALA A 662 33.41 66.08 -2.33
N ALA A 663 34.00 65.21 -3.17
CA ALA A 663 35.11 65.56 -4.08
C ALA A 663 35.68 64.33 -4.83
N ARG A 664 35.96 64.51 -6.15
CA ARG A 664 37.07 63.96 -7.00
C ARG A 664 37.59 62.50 -6.79
N GLN A 665 37.97 61.74 -7.81
CA GLN A 665 38.28 62.03 -9.22
C GLN A 665 38.13 60.76 -10.09
N ALA A 666 38.18 60.92 -11.42
CA ALA A 666 37.92 59.86 -12.39
C ALA A 666 39.01 58.78 -12.48
N VAL A 667 38.60 57.55 -12.84
CA VAL A 667 39.39 56.58 -13.60
C VAL A 667 38.52 56.11 -14.77
N GLY A 668 39.05 56.19 -15.99
CA GLY A 668 38.34 55.82 -17.20
C GLY A 668 38.44 54.32 -17.52
N TYR A 669 37.48 53.82 -18.29
CA TYR A 669 37.58 52.52 -18.96
C TYR A 669 38.24 52.72 -20.32
N GLU A 670 39.28 51.93 -20.61
CA GLU A 670 39.74 51.68 -21.99
C GLU A 670 39.57 50.20 -22.34
N CYS A 671 39.01 49.94 -23.52
CA CYS A 671 38.85 48.61 -24.08
C CYS A 671 40.11 48.22 -24.88
N GLY A 672 40.76 47.11 -24.53
CA GLY A 672 41.84 46.52 -25.32
C GLY A 672 41.33 45.39 -26.21
N PHE A 673 41.39 45.57 -27.53
CA PHE A 673 41.10 44.52 -28.53
C PHE A 673 42.40 43.94 -29.14
N VAL A 674 42.26 42.78 -29.78
CA VAL A 674 43.33 41.87 -30.22
C VAL A 674 44.22 42.41 -31.35
N SER A 675 45.54 42.24 -31.19
CA SER A 675 46.52 41.82 -32.22
C SER A 675 47.73 41.22 -31.45
N GLY A 676 48.54 40.28 -31.91
CA GLY A 676 48.78 39.65 -33.22
C GLY A 676 50.24 39.18 -33.20
N GLY A 677 50.54 37.91 -33.46
CA GLY A 677 51.93 37.39 -33.51
C GLY A 677 52.70 37.85 -34.77
N PRO A 678 53.89 37.29 -35.11
CA PRO A 678 54.49 36.04 -34.58
C PRO A 678 56.05 36.03 -34.37
N ALA A 679 56.57 35.04 -33.62
CA ALA A 679 57.90 34.41 -33.72
C ALA A 679 57.96 33.27 -32.67
N ALA A 680 58.16 31.97 -32.97
CA ALA A 680 59.25 31.25 -33.64
C ALA A 680 60.35 30.71 -32.67
N ALA A 681 60.43 29.36 -32.56
CA ALA A 681 61.51 28.54 -31.98
C ALA A 681 61.84 28.72 -30.47
N ASP A 682 62.17 27.72 -29.63
CA ASP A 682 62.74 26.38 -29.88
C ASP A 682 62.67 25.48 -28.62
N GLN A 683 62.80 24.16 -28.83
CA GLN A 683 63.32 23.08 -27.93
C GLN A 683 62.95 22.91 -26.43
N ARG A 684 62.33 21.73 -26.19
CA ARG A 684 62.65 20.67 -25.19
C ARG A 684 62.33 20.88 -23.69
N GLY A 685 61.66 19.87 -23.15
CA GLY A 685 61.33 19.63 -21.75
C GLY A 685 60.33 18.49 -21.67
#